data_AF-A0A5N5STZ0-F1
#
_entry.id   AF-A0A5N5STZ0-F1
#
_cell.length_a   1.000
_cell.length_b   1.000
_cell.length_c   1.000
_cell.angle_alpha   90.00
_cell.angle_beta   90.00
_cell.angle_gamma   90.00
#
_symmetry.space_group_name_H-M   'P 1'
#
loop_
_entity.id
_entity.type
_entity.pdbx_description
1 polymer ?
#
loop_
_entity_poly.entity_id
_entity_poly.type
_entity_poly.pdbx_seq_one_letter_code
_entity_poly.pdbx_strand_id
1 'polypeptide(L)'
;MLLYQTISSNSKRDHKHTFHLIVQSMELNRIRKMVLKSRLLTLLLIIVFFSSVKGFSVQSVPSETKNVKEVNDICRLCHTVMGLLVNSQNHTKILMMAEKFCISLKFGNEAFCHGVVSINKAAILYVVEHAVNLTAEDICGVIFQSMGCTTSNPKRIWEVTLPNTEKPIVDEPPLAGEVERVDRDKENLKSLTLKVLHLADTHYDPEVSSWSQQSMRRSLSVLSGRKMVRLAVDPNDGAGFWGSYGNCDIPKWSLAALYQHISENHPDIDFIIWTGDLVPHNVWSSTRESNLAIINEMADLISEYFPDIPVYPAVGNHEADPVNLFPQPFITEPEFEISWLYDELSKVWQRWLPSDVASSIAYGAFYSTQIRPGLRIVSINTQYCYKLNYWLVLDSNDVANELKSLANELQDAEDKGDFVYIIGHIPSGSEDCNYAWSHEFNKIVLRYESTISGIFYGHTHNDHYELYFDPQNSSRVYEIAYVAQSQTTFTDMNPGYKIYTIEGDFHETRYRVIDHENWYLDLDQSNAINESSTKLDCIRKMVLKSRLLTLLLILIFFTRVKGFFLIESHHVETKIEVKDEAFCSVCHAGMALLINAKNDTEVLMFAAKLCVDLHIANEEMCDEVIALNGPDIIYIVEHAENATAEDICGMVFQNRGCTTSNPDRIWKVTLPNTTKPTVDEPPLYGTENPTLKVLHLADTHFDPKYSPGANITCDQMYLCCREGSGTPVDPNDGAGFWGSMGNCDIPKWSLEALYQYISDNNPDIDFIIWTGDIVPHNSWSTSREYNLGVINEMADLVSSYFPGIPVFPAVGNHEANPANLFPQPYITDPDFDISWLYDELSEIWQRWLPSDVAKSIAYGAFYSTQIRPGLRIASVNTQYCYGNNLYESTISGIFYGHTHNDHYELYFDPQNSSRVYEVAYIAQSQTTFVDLNPGFKIYTIEGDFNGTRYVINRVIDHENWYLDLDQSNSINDSVILPLYSAKKDYNLPDLSPQSWLDLVYRMNEPNSTLFSDFYR
;
A
#
# COMPACT_ATOMS: atom_id res chain seq x y z
N MET A 1 -40.04 -62.75 -23.99
CA MET A 1 -39.49 -63.57 -25.08
C MET A 1 -38.03 -63.86 -24.73
N LEU A 2 -37.80 -64.89 -23.91
CA LEU A 2 -37.30 -66.25 -24.24
C LEU A 2 -35.78 -66.32 -24.02
N LEU A 3 -35.29 -66.59 -22.79
CA LEU A 3 -35.03 -67.90 -22.15
C LEU A 3 -34.04 -68.83 -22.90
N TYR A 4 -32.92 -69.12 -22.21
CA TYR A 4 -32.29 -70.44 -21.99
C TYR A 4 -31.74 -71.26 -23.17
N GLN A 5 -30.43 -71.62 -23.11
CA GLN A 5 -29.88 -73.00 -23.01
C GLN A 5 -28.33 -73.01 -23.18
N THR A 6 -27.51 -73.38 -22.18
CA THR A 6 -26.85 -74.71 -21.90
C THR A 6 -25.80 -75.12 -22.97
N ILE A 7 -24.49 -75.35 -22.72
CA ILE A 7 -23.76 -76.46 -22.04
C ILE A 7 -22.24 -76.09 -22.09
N SER A 8 -21.47 -75.97 -20.99
CA SER A 8 -20.70 -77.01 -20.25
C SER A 8 -19.60 -77.78 -21.03
N SER A 9 -18.30 -77.49 -20.77
CA SER A 9 -17.33 -78.51 -20.32
C SER A 9 -15.98 -77.92 -19.82
N ASN A 10 -15.49 -78.51 -18.73
CA ASN A 10 -14.27 -78.29 -17.91
C ASN A 10 -12.98 -77.91 -18.67
N SER A 11 -12.07 -77.05 -18.17
CA SER A 11 -11.21 -77.31 -16.99
C SER A 11 -10.37 -76.08 -16.56
N LYS A 12 -10.52 -75.73 -15.26
CA LYS A 12 -9.78 -74.94 -14.25
C LYS A 12 -8.37 -74.30 -14.49
N ARG A 13 -8.24 -73.11 -13.83
CA ARG A 13 -7.09 -72.23 -13.47
C ARG A 13 -6.59 -71.33 -14.62
N ASP A 14 -6.61 -70.00 -14.59
CA ASP A 14 -6.54 -68.97 -13.53
C ASP A 14 -7.32 -67.70 -13.95
N HIS A 15 -8.35 -67.28 -13.20
CA HIS A 15 -8.94 -65.93 -13.29
C HIS A 15 -9.73 -65.60 -12.00
N LYS A 16 -9.02 -65.48 -10.86
CA LYS A 16 -9.63 -65.04 -9.60
C LYS A 16 -9.05 -63.72 -9.03
N HIS A 17 -8.28 -62.97 -9.82
CA HIS A 17 -7.73 -61.68 -9.37
C HIS A 17 -8.36 -60.42 -9.99
N THR A 18 -9.15 -60.53 -11.07
CA THR A 18 -9.61 -59.32 -11.78
C THR A 18 -11.02 -58.85 -11.39
N PHE A 19 -11.86 -59.70 -10.78
CA PHE A 19 -13.26 -59.33 -10.45
C PHE A 19 -13.46 -58.81 -9.01
N HIS A 20 -12.53 -59.09 -8.09
CA HIS A 20 -12.63 -58.57 -6.72
C HIS A 20 -12.08 -57.14 -6.58
N LEU A 21 -11.18 -56.73 -7.49
CA LEU A 21 -10.60 -55.38 -7.51
C LEU A 21 -11.51 -54.32 -8.16
N ILE A 22 -12.43 -54.71 -9.05
CA ILE A 22 -13.33 -53.76 -9.74
C ILE A 22 -14.55 -53.42 -8.87
N VAL A 23 -15.07 -54.36 -8.08
CA VAL A 23 -16.17 -54.10 -7.15
C VAL A 23 -15.69 -53.32 -5.91
N GLN A 24 -14.46 -53.59 -5.43
CA GLN A 24 -13.85 -52.78 -4.36
C GLN A 24 -13.45 -51.37 -4.84
N SER A 25 -13.03 -51.18 -6.10
CA SER A 25 -12.68 -49.83 -6.59
C SER A 25 -13.89 -48.96 -6.91
N MET A 26 -15.03 -49.55 -7.31
CA MET A 26 -16.28 -48.81 -7.51
C MET A 26 -16.96 -48.41 -6.20
N GLU A 27 -16.89 -49.24 -5.15
CA GLU A 27 -17.32 -48.82 -3.81
C GLU A 27 -16.31 -47.89 -3.15
N LEU A 28 -14.99 -48.09 -3.27
CA LEU A 28 -14.01 -47.13 -2.72
C LEU A 28 -14.03 -45.78 -3.44
N ASN A 29 -14.31 -45.69 -4.74
CA ASN A 29 -14.44 -44.41 -5.42
C ASN A 29 -15.78 -43.73 -5.14
N ARG A 30 -16.87 -44.48 -4.91
CA ARG A 30 -18.13 -43.91 -4.40
C ARG A 30 -18.01 -43.45 -2.95
N ILE A 31 -17.32 -44.21 -2.09
CA ILE A 31 -17.05 -43.87 -0.70
C ILE A 31 -16.00 -42.75 -0.62
N ARG A 32 -14.94 -42.73 -1.44
CA ARG A 32 -13.99 -41.60 -1.53
C ARG A 32 -14.64 -40.34 -2.09
N LYS A 33 -15.53 -40.43 -3.09
CA LYS A 33 -16.31 -39.26 -3.56
C LYS A 33 -17.39 -38.82 -2.57
N MET A 34 -18.00 -39.74 -1.80
CA MET A 34 -18.89 -39.40 -0.67
C MET A 34 -18.13 -38.81 0.51
N VAL A 35 -16.93 -39.29 0.81
CA VAL A 35 -16.07 -38.82 1.91
C VAL A 35 -15.37 -37.52 1.54
N LEU A 36 -14.98 -37.29 0.28
CA LEU A 36 -14.53 -35.98 -0.19
C LEU A 36 -15.68 -34.97 -0.27
N LYS A 37 -16.85 -35.34 -0.81
CA LYS A 37 -18.03 -34.47 -0.76
C LYS A 37 -18.46 -34.18 0.68
N SER A 38 -18.41 -35.16 1.58
CA SER A 38 -18.68 -35.01 3.02
C SER A 38 -17.58 -34.27 3.76
N ARG A 39 -16.34 -34.17 3.27
CA ARG A 39 -15.28 -33.37 3.91
C ARG A 39 -15.29 -31.92 3.45
N LEU A 40 -15.57 -31.69 2.15
CA LEU A 40 -15.68 -30.35 1.58
C LEU A 40 -16.93 -29.64 2.13
N LEU A 41 -18.11 -30.27 2.01
CA LEU A 41 -19.40 -29.78 2.53
C LEU A 41 -19.40 -29.48 4.04
N THR A 42 -18.48 -30.11 4.77
CA THR A 42 -18.27 -30.01 6.21
C THR A 42 -17.31 -28.90 6.63
N LEU A 43 -16.23 -28.66 5.87
CA LEU A 43 -15.37 -27.50 6.06
C LEU A 43 -16.15 -26.18 5.87
N LEU A 44 -17.30 -26.26 5.19
CA LEU A 44 -18.10 -25.12 4.74
C LEU A 44 -19.26 -24.70 5.63
N LEU A 45 -19.94 -25.68 6.25
CA LEU A 45 -20.83 -25.36 7.37
C LEU A 45 -20.02 -24.63 8.46
N ILE A 46 -18.73 -24.91 8.56
CA ILE A 46 -17.84 -24.31 9.55
C ILE A 46 -17.45 -22.87 9.19
N ILE A 47 -17.20 -22.52 7.93
CA ILE A 47 -16.91 -21.12 7.55
C ILE A 47 -18.10 -20.21 7.90
N VAL A 48 -19.33 -20.68 7.68
CA VAL A 48 -20.57 -19.96 8.01
C VAL A 48 -20.81 -19.87 9.52
N PHE A 49 -20.51 -20.94 10.28
CA PHE A 49 -20.73 -20.99 11.73
C PHE A 49 -19.60 -20.36 12.57
N PHE A 50 -18.38 -20.26 12.04
CA PHE A 50 -17.18 -19.84 12.78
C PHE A 50 -16.54 -18.54 12.28
N SER A 51 -17.03 -17.95 11.19
CA SER A 51 -16.67 -16.56 10.80
C SER A 51 -17.15 -15.52 11.82
N SER A 52 -18.06 -15.89 12.72
CA SER A 52 -18.59 -15.04 13.81
C SER A 52 -17.92 -15.22 15.16
N VAL A 53 -16.88 -16.06 15.28
CA VAL A 53 -16.33 -16.45 16.59
C VAL A 53 -14.82 -16.32 16.70
N LYS A 54 -14.10 -16.37 15.58
CA LYS A 54 -12.75 -15.81 15.57
C LYS A 54 -12.88 -14.44 14.96
N GLY A 55 -12.27 -13.42 15.56
CA GLY A 55 -11.84 -12.21 14.88
C GLY A 55 -10.83 -12.49 13.75
N PHE A 56 -11.05 -13.56 12.97
CA PHE A 56 -10.57 -13.63 11.60
C PHE A 56 -11.38 -12.58 10.84
N SER A 57 -10.88 -11.35 10.86
CA SER A 57 -10.77 -10.62 9.61
C SER A 57 -10.21 -11.63 8.60
N VAL A 58 -11.02 -12.01 7.61
CA VAL A 58 -10.44 -12.55 6.39
C VAL A 58 -9.61 -11.38 5.89
N GLN A 59 -8.28 -11.45 6.08
CA GLN A 59 -7.37 -10.46 5.51
C GLN A 59 -7.81 -10.23 4.07
N SER A 60 -8.23 -8.99 3.80
CA SER A 60 -8.61 -8.57 2.47
C SER A 60 -7.38 -8.74 1.58
N VAL A 61 -7.42 -9.76 0.74
CA VAL A 61 -6.64 -9.73 -0.49
C VAL A 61 -7.33 -8.68 -1.37
N PRO A 62 -6.64 -7.60 -1.80
CA PRO A 62 -7.24 -6.49 -2.52
C PRO A 62 -8.09 -6.98 -3.69
N SER A 63 -9.27 -6.38 -3.85
CA SER A 63 -10.32 -6.77 -4.80
C SER A 63 -9.85 -6.84 -6.26
N GLU A 64 -8.73 -6.21 -6.60
CA GLU A 64 -8.13 -6.19 -7.93
C GLU A 64 -7.39 -7.48 -8.33
N THR A 65 -7.23 -8.45 -7.42
CA THR A 65 -6.50 -9.72 -7.70
C THR A 65 -7.36 -10.97 -7.60
N LYS A 66 -8.67 -10.86 -7.36
CA LYS A 66 -9.54 -12.05 -7.32
C LYS A 66 -9.72 -12.62 -8.72
N ASN A 67 -9.06 -13.74 -8.98
CA ASN A 67 -9.26 -14.49 -10.21
C ASN A 67 -10.75 -14.89 -10.30
N VAL A 68 -11.42 -14.62 -11.44
CA VAL A 68 -12.87 -14.85 -11.63
C VAL A 68 -13.30 -16.28 -11.25
N LYS A 69 -12.37 -17.22 -11.29
CA LYS A 69 -12.55 -18.62 -10.90
C LYS A 69 -12.74 -18.82 -9.39
N GLU A 70 -11.99 -18.11 -8.54
CA GLU A 70 -12.03 -18.27 -7.07
C GLU A 70 -13.30 -17.67 -6.44
N VAL A 71 -13.73 -16.50 -6.91
CA VAL A 71 -15.02 -15.88 -6.52
C VAL A 71 -16.20 -16.80 -6.88
N ASN A 72 -16.16 -17.37 -8.09
CA ASN A 72 -17.16 -18.34 -8.53
C ASN A 72 -17.16 -19.60 -7.68
N ASP A 73 -16.00 -20.07 -7.22
CA ASP A 73 -15.91 -21.25 -6.38
C ASP A 73 -16.49 -20.98 -4.99
N ILE A 74 -16.17 -19.86 -4.31
CA ILE A 74 -16.70 -19.51 -2.99
C ILE A 74 -18.23 -19.36 -3.01
N CYS A 75 -18.80 -18.64 -3.98
CA CYS A 75 -20.24 -18.45 -4.04
C CYS A 75 -20.99 -19.76 -4.38
N ARG A 76 -20.47 -20.57 -5.32
CA ARG A 76 -21.04 -21.91 -5.59
C ARG A 76 -21.01 -22.80 -4.36
N LEU A 77 -19.96 -22.66 -3.58
CA LEU A 77 -19.71 -23.45 -2.39
C LEU A 77 -20.64 -23.07 -1.24
N CYS A 78 -20.84 -21.76 -1.00
CA CYS A 78 -21.87 -21.25 -0.11
C CYS A 78 -23.28 -21.69 -0.55
N HIS A 79 -23.62 -21.54 -1.84
CA HIS A 79 -24.92 -21.92 -2.38
C HIS A 79 -25.22 -23.40 -2.16
N THR A 80 -24.20 -24.25 -2.30
CA THR A 80 -24.33 -25.70 -2.06
C THR A 80 -24.66 -26.00 -0.59
N VAL A 81 -24.01 -25.32 0.35
CA VAL A 81 -24.15 -25.58 1.79
C VAL A 81 -25.44 -25.00 2.34
N MET A 82 -25.71 -23.74 2.05
CA MET A 82 -26.96 -23.08 2.41
C MET A 82 -28.16 -23.76 1.75
N GLY A 83 -27.99 -24.25 0.53
CA GLY A 83 -28.99 -25.06 -0.14
C GLY A 83 -29.31 -26.36 0.60
N LEU A 84 -28.34 -27.02 1.25
CA LEU A 84 -28.62 -28.20 2.07
C LEU A 84 -29.26 -27.85 3.42
N LEU A 85 -28.88 -26.72 4.02
CA LEU A 85 -29.50 -26.25 5.25
C LEU A 85 -30.98 -25.93 5.03
N VAL A 86 -31.28 -25.10 4.03
CA VAL A 86 -32.64 -24.68 3.66
C VAL A 86 -33.52 -25.86 3.21
N ASN A 87 -32.96 -26.84 2.48
CA ASN A 87 -33.74 -27.96 1.95
C ASN A 87 -33.82 -29.19 2.90
N SER A 88 -33.18 -29.15 4.07
CA SER A 88 -33.17 -30.29 5.00
C SER A 88 -34.41 -30.30 5.88
N GLN A 89 -35.04 -31.47 6.04
CA GLN A 89 -36.13 -31.63 7.02
C GLN A 89 -35.64 -31.86 8.46
N ASN A 90 -34.31 -31.88 8.70
CA ASN A 90 -33.75 -32.19 10.01
C ASN A 90 -32.58 -31.26 10.37
N HIS A 91 -32.90 -29.98 10.59
CA HIS A 91 -31.93 -28.94 10.92
C HIS A 91 -31.14 -29.25 12.20
N THR A 92 -31.76 -29.86 13.21
CA THR A 92 -31.10 -30.26 14.46
C THR A 92 -29.91 -31.22 14.25
N LYS A 93 -30.02 -32.16 13.30
CA LYS A 93 -28.89 -33.05 12.96
C LYS A 93 -27.74 -32.33 12.27
N ILE A 94 -28.03 -31.28 11.49
CA ILE A 94 -27.01 -30.47 10.83
C ILE A 94 -26.20 -29.68 11.87
N LEU A 95 -26.88 -29.13 12.88
CA LEU A 95 -26.23 -28.38 13.96
C LEU A 95 -25.36 -29.27 14.86
N MET A 96 -25.85 -30.46 15.25
CA MET A 96 -25.04 -31.44 16.00
C MET A 96 -23.82 -31.95 15.21
N MET A 97 -23.90 -31.90 13.88
CA MET A 97 -22.80 -32.26 13.00
C MET A 97 -21.77 -31.12 12.93
N ALA A 98 -22.19 -29.86 12.92
CA ALA A 98 -21.32 -28.68 12.98
C ALA A 98 -20.43 -28.67 14.24
N GLU A 99 -21.00 -28.98 15.41
CA GLU A 99 -20.26 -29.07 16.68
C GLU A 99 -19.16 -30.14 16.62
N LYS A 100 -19.51 -31.39 16.23
CA LYS A 100 -18.54 -32.50 16.14
C LYS A 100 -17.41 -32.20 15.16
N PHE A 101 -17.68 -31.46 14.11
CA PHE A 101 -16.67 -31.12 13.11
C PHE A 101 -15.78 -29.96 13.54
N CYS A 102 -16.30 -28.95 14.24
CA CYS A 102 -15.48 -27.93 14.89
C CYS A 102 -14.39 -28.55 15.77
N ILE A 103 -14.77 -29.57 16.56
CA ILE A 103 -13.85 -30.32 17.42
C ILE A 103 -12.84 -31.12 16.58
N SER A 104 -13.33 -31.86 15.57
CA SER A 104 -12.50 -32.73 14.73
C SER A 104 -11.45 -31.96 13.92
N LEU A 105 -11.80 -30.77 13.43
CA LEU A 105 -10.92 -29.89 12.65
C LEU A 105 -10.09 -28.94 13.52
N LYS A 106 -10.20 -29.04 14.85
CA LYS A 106 -9.45 -28.23 15.81
C LYS A 106 -9.68 -26.71 15.67
N PHE A 107 -10.87 -26.28 15.26
CA PHE A 107 -11.21 -24.85 15.22
C PHE A 107 -11.22 -24.22 16.62
N GLY A 108 -11.71 -24.98 17.58
CA GLY A 108 -11.61 -24.72 19.01
C GLY A 108 -11.68 -26.02 19.80
N ASN A 109 -11.63 -25.92 21.12
CA ASN A 109 -11.83 -27.07 21.99
C ASN A 109 -13.32 -27.45 22.07
N GLU A 110 -13.62 -28.56 22.74
CA GLU A 110 -14.99 -29.06 22.90
C GLU A 110 -15.93 -28.02 23.55
N ALA A 111 -15.46 -27.27 24.55
CA ALA A 111 -16.25 -26.25 25.22
C ALA A 111 -16.61 -25.07 24.30
N PHE A 112 -15.63 -24.59 23.53
CA PHE A 112 -15.82 -23.54 22.52
C PHE A 112 -16.82 -23.98 21.46
N CYS A 113 -16.58 -25.14 20.83
CA CYS A 113 -17.40 -25.66 19.74
C CYS A 113 -18.86 -25.91 20.19
N HIS A 114 -19.03 -26.49 21.38
CA HIS A 114 -20.35 -26.70 21.96
C HIS A 114 -21.02 -25.36 22.32
N GLY A 115 -20.29 -24.43 22.95
CA GLY A 115 -20.79 -23.12 23.37
C GLY A 115 -21.33 -22.30 22.19
N VAL A 116 -20.52 -22.11 21.15
CA VAL A 116 -20.90 -21.40 19.92
C VAL A 116 -22.18 -21.95 19.31
N VAL A 117 -22.21 -23.28 19.09
CA VAL A 117 -23.36 -23.93 18.44
C VAL A 117 -24.59 -23.87 19.34
N SER A 118 -24.43 -24.06 20.64
CA SER A 118 -25.54 -24.04 21.60
C SER A 118 -26.19 -22.66 21.69
N ILE A 119 -25.39 -21.59 21.76
CA ILE A 119 -25.86 -20.21 21.91
C ILE A 119 -26.55 -19.72 20.63
N ASN A 120 -26.01 -20.03 19.45
CA ASN A 120 -26.56 -19.53 18.17
C ASN A 120 -27.66 -20.40 17.56
N LYS A 121 -27.82 -21.65 18.02
CA LYS A 121 -28.72 -22.63 17.40
C LYS A 121 -30.17 -22.14 17.27
N ALA A 122 -30.73 -21.51 18.30
CA ALA A 122 -32.14 -21.14 18.30
C ALA A 122 -32.44 -20.06 17.25
N ALA A 123 -31.61 -19.01 17.18
CA ALA A 123 -31.76 -17.91 16.23
C ALA A 123 -31.58 -18.39 14.78
N ILE A 124 -30.57 -19.23 14.52
CA ILE A 124 -30.33 -19.77 13.17
C ILE A 124 -31.53 -20.62 12.70
N LEU A 125 -32.07 -21.47 13.57
CA LEU A 125 -33.27 -22.26 13.25
C LEU A 125 -34.47 -21.37 12.97
N TYR A 126 -34.66 -20.34 13.79
CA TYR A 126 -35.74 -19.39 13.59
C TYR A 126 -35.66 -18.72 12.21
N VAL A 127 -34.50 -18.17 11.85
CA VAL A 127 -34.28 -17.52 10.56
C VAL A 127 -34.56 -18.47 9.39
N VAL A 128 -34.05 -19.70 9.45
CA VAL A 128 -34.27 -20.71 8.39
C VAL A 128 -35.74 -21.11 8.27
N GLU A 129 -36.47 -21.22 9.39
CA GLU A 129 -37.86 -21.66 9.41
C GLU A 129 -38.86 -20.55 9.02
N HIS A 130 -38.53 -19.28 9.27
CA HIS A 130 -39.45 -18.14 9.08
C HIS A 130 -39.14 -17.28 7.85
N ALA A 131 -37.98 -17.43 7.23
CA ALA A 131 -37.65 -16.74 6.00
C ALA A 131 -38.45 -17.31 4.81
N VAL A 132 -39.50 -16.60 4.38
CA VAL A 132 -40.37 -17.00 3.27
C VAL A 132 -39.58 -17.02 1.95
N ASN A 133 -39.56 -18.17 1.27
CA ASN A 133 -38.81 -18.40 0.02
C ASN A 133 -37.30 -18.14 0.15
N LEU A 134 -36.71 -18.36 1.33
CA LEU A 134 -35.27 -18.22 1.51
C LEU A 134 -34.51 -19.15 0.57
N THR A 135 -33.70 -18.58 -0.31
CA THR A 135 -32.80 -19.36 -1.15
C THR A 135 -31.39 -19.34 -0.59
N ALA A 136 -30.58 -20.31 -1.01
CA ALA A 136 -29.16 -20.28 -0.73
C ALA A 136 -28.47 -19.01 -1.28
N GLU A 137 -28.95 -18.51 -2.42
CA GLU A 137 -28.47 -17.27 -3.04
C GLU A 137 -28.76 -16.04 -2.16
N ASP A 138 -29.94 -15.98 -1.51
CA ASP A 138 -30.27 -14.89 -0.58
C ASP A 138 -29.34 -14.86 0.63
N ILE A 139 -29.09 -16.01 1.25
CA ILE A 139 -28.22 -16.08 2.43
C ILE A 139 -26.78 -15.73 2.03
N CYS A 140 -26.29 -16.29 0.92
CA CYS A 140 -24.92 -16.07 0.46
C CYS A 140 -24.69 -14.66 -0.08
N GLY A 141 -25.69 -14.05 -0.72
CA GLY A 141 -25.65 -12.67 -1.20
C GLY A 141 -25.67 -11.62 -0.08
N VAL A 142 -26.15 -11.98 1.12
CA VAL A 142 -26.08 -11.12 2.31
C VAL A 142 -24.75 -11.32 3.06
N ILE A 143 -24.38 -12.57 3.37
CA ILE A 143 -23.23 -12.87 4.23
C ILE A 143 -21.89 -12.73 3.48
N PHE A 144 -21.81 -13.16 2.22
CA PHE A 144 -20.57 -13.22 1.44
C PHE A 144 -20.49 -12.18 0.33
N GLN A 145 -21.15 -11.04 0.52
CA GLN A 145 -21.18 -9.97 -0.46
C GLN A 145 -19.78 -9.40 -0.78
N SER A 146 -18.91 -9.26 0.22
CA SER A 146 -17.50 -8.84 0.04
C SER A 146 -16.66 -9.85 -0.76
N MET A 147 -17.11 -11.10 -0.82
CA MET A 147 -16.50 -12.15 -1.64
C MET A 147 -17.06 -12.19 -3.08
N GLY A 148 -17.95 -11.26 -3.44
CA GLY A 148 -18.53 -11.15 -4.78
C GLY A 148 -19.83 -11.93 -4.98
N CYS A 149 -20.43 -12.46 -3.90
CA CYS A 149 -21.73 -13.13 -4.01
C CYS A 149 -22.85 -12.09 -4.05
N THR A 150 -23.75 -12.21 -5.03
CA THR A 150 -24.88 -11.29 -5.23
C THR A 150 -26.19 -12.01 -5.03
N THR A 151 -27.22 -11.29 -4.57
CA THR A 151 -28.61 -11.76 -4.60
C THR A 151 -29.39 -11.01 -5.67
N SER A 152 -30.20 -11.75 -6.43
CA SER A 152 -31.15 -11.19 -7.41
C SER A 152 -32.49 -10.80 -6.78
N ASN A 153 -32.65 -10.93 -5.47
CA ASN A 153 -33.91 -10.69 -4.79
C ASN A 153 -34.20 -9.18 -4.65
N PRO A 154 -35.25 -8.65 -5.30
CA PRO A 154 -35.54 -7.22 -5.28
C PRO A 154 -35.97 -6.72 -3.90
N LYS A 155 -36.38 -7.59 -2.97
CA LYS A 155 -36.63 -7.20 -1.56
C LYS A 155 -35.36 -6.89 -0.77
N ARG A 156 -34.19 -7.14 -1.35
CA ARG A 156 -32.87 -6.86 -0.77
C ARG A 156 -32.21 -5.62 -1.38
N ILE A 157 -32.86 -5.03 -2.39
CA ILE A 157 -32.42 -3.82 -3.08
C ILE A 157 -33.52 -2.79 -2.83
N TRP A 158 -33.27 -1.90 -1.87
CA TRP A 158 -34.21 -0.90 -1.39
C TRP A 158 -33.56 0.48 -1.39
N GLU A 159 -34.40 1.51 -1.41
CA GLU A 159 -33.95 2.89 -1.35
C GLU A 159 -34.68 3.64 -0.24
N VAL A 160 -33.97 4.56 0.40
CA VAL A 160 -34.54 5.52 1.35
C VAL A 160 -35.05 6.73 0.58
N THR A 161 -36.33 7.05 0.80
CA THR A 161 -36.91 8.28 0.28
C THR A 161 -36.44 9.48 1.10
N LEU A 162 -35.65 10.36 0.49
CA LEU A 162 -35.21 11.61 1.12
C LEU A 162 -36.34 12.66 1.15
N PRO A 163 -36.35 13.59 2.12
CA PRO A 163 -37.19 14.79 2.07
C PRO A 163 -36.99 15.56 0.75
N ASN A 164 -38.08 16.12 0.20
CA ASN A 164 -38.06 16.84 -1.07
C ASN A 164 -37.67 18.31 -0.88
N THR A 165 -36.39 18.54 -0.59
CA THR A 165 -35.76 19.84 -0.36
C THR A 165 -34.56 19.99 -1.29
N GLU A 166 -34.36 21.18 -1.85
CA GLU A 166 -33.19 21.44 -2.70
C GLU A 166 -31.91 21.40 -1.87
N LYS A 167 -30.92 20.65 -2.35
CA LYS A 167 -29.59 20.59 -1.73
C LYS A 167 -28.93 21.98 -1.81
N PRO A 168 -28.47 22.56 -0.69
CA PRO A 168 -27.74 23.83 -0.71
C PRO A 168 -26.51 23.78 -1.61
N ILE A 169 -26.16 24.91 -2.24
CA ILE A 169 -24.89 25.06 -2.95
C ILE A 169 -23.78 25.06 -1.88
N VAL A 170 -22.83 24.13 -2.02
CA VAL A 170 -21.66 24.06 -1.16
C VAL A 170 -20.65 25.08 -1.68
N ASP A 171 -20.63 26.28 -1.10
CA ASP A 171 -19.50 27.19 -1.26
C ASP A 171 -18.31 26.59 -0.51
N GLU A 172 -17.16 26.38 -1.18
CA GLU A 172 -15.93 25.93 -0.51
C GLU A 172 -15.54 26.98 0.55
N PRO A 173 -15.58 26.63 1.84
CA PRO A 173 -15.21 27.59 2.88
C PRO A 173 -13.69 27.79 2.89
N PRO A 174 -13.21 28.96 3.36
CA PRO A 174 -11.78 29.19 3.53
C PRO A 174 -11.14 28.11 4.42
N LEU A 175 -9.91 27.73 4.05
CA LEU A 175 -9.09 26.77 4.79
C LEU A 175 -8.96 27.22 6.26
N ALA A 176 -9.01 26.27 7.20
CA ALA A 176 -8.90 26.54 8.64
C ALA A 176 -7.67 27.39 9.03
N GLY A 177 -6.61 27.37 8.20
CA GLY A 177 -5.41 28.22 8.35
C GLY A 177 -5.61 29.72 8.13
N GLU A 178 -6.74 30.17 7.58
CA GLU A 178 -7.06 31.61 7.48
C GLU A 178 -7.64 32.17 8.80
N VAL A 179 -8.29 31.35 9.62
CA VAL A 179 -8.87 31.77 10.91
C VAL A 179 -7.77 32.15 11.91
N GLU A 180 -6.61 31.48 11.88
CA GLU A 180 -5.45 31.82 12.71
C GLU A 180 -4.76 33.15 12.34
N ARG A 181 -5.00 33.68 11.13
CA ARG A 181 -4.40 34.95 10.69
C ARG A 181 -5.22 36.18 11.08
N VAL A 182 -6.50 36.04 11.38
CA VAL A 182 -7.41 37.20 11.52
C VAL A 182 -7.49 37.76 12.95
N ASP A 183 -7.16 36.99 14.00
CA ASP A 183 -7.44 37.48 15.38
C ASP A 183 -6.29 37.23 16.39
N ARG A 184 -5.06 37.53 15.98
CA ARG A 184 -3.89 37.53 16.90
C ARG A 184 -3.91 38.65 17.95
N ASP A 185 -4.95 39.50 17.97
CA ASP A 185 -5.00 40.74 18.74
C ASP A 185 -6.07 40.80 19.85
N LYS A 186 -6.80 39.72 20.18
CA LYS A 186 -7.76 39.76 21.31
C LYS A 186 -7.76 38.50 22.19
N GLU A 187 -7.88 38.76 23.48
CA GLU A 187 -7.84 37.83 24.61
C GLU A 187 -8.86 36.67 24.50
N ASN A 188 -8.46 35.49 25.02
CA ASN A 188 -9.19 34.22 25.22
C ASN A 188 -9.23 33.17 24.08
N LEU A 189 -8.11 32.46 23.89
CA LEU A 189 -8.00 31.20 23.10
C LEU A 189 -9.00 30.09 23.51
N LYS A 190 -9.51 30.07 24.74
CA LYS A 190 -10.46 29.05 25.22
C LYS A 190 -11.84 29.09 24.54
N SER A 191 -12.20 30.16 23.83
CA SER A 191 -13.51 30.23 23.15
C SER A 191 -13.47 29.73 21.69
N LEU A 192 -12.30 29.36 21.16
CA LEU A 192 -12.12 29.05 19.74
C LEU A 192 -12.10 27.56 19.40
N THR A 193 -11.89 26.68 20.39
CA THR A 193 -11.79 25.22 20.18
C THR A 193 -12.39 24.43 21.33
N LEU A 194 -12.83 23.20 21.07
CA LEU A 194 -13.32 22.23 22.06
C LEU A 194 -12.55 20.91 21.94
N LYS A 195 -12.52 20.11 23.00
CA LYS A 195 -11.90 18.78 23.00
C LYS A 195 -12.91 17.66 23.21
N VAL A 196 -12.83 16.65 22.35
CA VAL A 196 -13.73 15.49 22.36
C VAL A 196 -12.94 14.22 22.60
N LEU A 197 -13.22 13.50 23.67
CA LEU A 197 -12.64 12.17 23.90
C LEU A 197 -13.42 11.12 23.12
N HIS A 198 -12.74 10.19 22.47
CA HIS A 198 -13.35 9.06 21.79
C HIS A 198 -12.83 7.75 22.38
N LEU A 199 -13.75 6.99 22.96
CA LEU A 199 -13.54 5.67 23.52
C LEU A 199 -14.24 4.63 22.62
N ALA A 200 -13.54 3.58 22.24
CA ALA A 200 -14.07 2.53 21.37
C ALA A 200 -13.49 1.17 21.77
N ASP A 201 -14.28 0.11 21.56
CA ASP A 201 -13.84 -1.29 21.64
C ASP A 201 -13.12 -1.59 22.98
N THR A 202 -13.86 -1.39 24.06
CA THR A 202 -13.37 -1.58 25.43
C THR A 202 -13.04 -3.04 25.72
N HIS A 203 -13.91 -3.97 25.32
CA HIS A 203 -13.86 -5.40 25.61
C HIS A 203 -13.28 -5.73 26.99
N TYR A 204 -13.98 -5.28 28.03
CA TYR A 204 -13.61 -5.54 29.40
C TYR A 204 -13.84 -7.01 29.74
N ASP A 205 -12.79 -7.71 30.18
CA ASP A 205 -12.90 -9.10 30.67
C ASP A 205 -12.91 -9.17 32.21
N PRO A 206 -14.07 -9.48 32.84
CA PRO A 206 -14.19 -9.65 34.28
C PRO A 206 -13.43 -10.87 34.80
N GLU A 207 -13.28 -11.92 34.00
CA GLU A 207 -12.59 -13.14 34.42
C GLU A 207 -11.08 -12.88 34.54
N VAL A 208 -10.45 -12.21 33.57
CA VAL A 208 -9.05 -11.73 33.70
C VAL A 208 -8.89 -10.86 34.95
N SER A 209 -9.89 -10.02 35.23
CA SER A 209 -9.87 -9.08 36.35
C SER A 209 -10.02 -9.73 37.73
N SER A 210 -10.30 -11.03 37.77
CA SER A 210 -10.36 -11.83 39.01
C SER A 210 -9.07 -12.62 39.29
N TRP A 211 -8.08 -12.60 38.38
CA TRP A 211 -6.88 -13.42 38.47
C TRP A 211 -5.79 -12.80 39.33
N SER A 212 -5.05 -13.64 40.06
CA SER A 212 -3.80 -13.22 40.71
C SER A 212 -2.70 -12.97 39.68
N GLN A 213 -1.70 -12.13 39.99
CA GLN A 213 -0.51 -11.95 39.13
C GLN A 213 0.18 -13.28 38.77
N GLN A 214 0.20 -14.24 39.70
CA GLN A 214 0.75 -15.57 39.48
C GLN A 214 -0.12 -16.43 38.53
N SER A 215 -1.42 -16.19 38.49
CA SER A 215 -2.35 -16.87 37.56
C SER A 215 -2.22 -16.33 36.13
N MET A 216 -1.98 -15.02 35.98
CA MET A 216 -1.73 -14.39 34.67
C MET A 216 -0.42 -14.91 34.05
N ARG A 217 0.70 -14.92 34.81
CA ARG A 217 2.01 -15.45 34.36
C ARG A 217 2.03 -16.94 34.00
N ARG A 218 0.94 -17.68 34.23
CA ARG A 218 0.81 -19.09 33.87
C ARG A 218 -0.03 -19.32 32.62
N SER A 219 -0.48 -18.27 31.93
CA SER A 219 -1.50 -18.37 30.88
C SER A 219 -1.05 -17.71 29.57
N LEU A 220 -0.95 -18.47 28.48
CA LEU A 220 -0.50 -18.03 27.14
C LEU A 220 -1.58 -17.29 26.32
N SER A 221 -2.85 -17.35 26.72
CA SER A 221 -3.99 -16.66 26.09
C SER A 221 -5.09 -16.50 27.13
N VAL A 222 -5.74 -15.34 27.21
CA VAL A 222 -6.64 -15.01 28.32
C VAL A 222 -8.12 -14.90 27.96
N LEU A 223 -8.55 -15.47 26.83
CA LEU A 223 -9.99 -15.59 26.57
C LEU A 223 -10.59 -16.71 27.43
N SER A 224 -11.18 -16.36 28.57
CA SER A 224 -11.71 -17.37 29.48
C SER A 224 -13.23 -17.55 29.37
N GLY A 225 -13.55 -18.81 29.07
CA GLY A 225 -14.86 -19.45 29.15
C GLY A 225 -14.59 -20.94 29.41
N ARG A 226 -14.30 -21.24 30.68
CA ARG A 226 -14.12 -22.57 31.31
C ARG A 226 -13.05 -23.57 30.83
N LYS A 227 -12.30 -23.37 29.73
CA LYS A 227 -11.12 -24.24 29.42
C LYS A 227 -10.13 -23.75 28.34
N MET A 228 -9.85 -22.45 28.25
CA MET A 228 -8.69 -21.96 27.49
C MET A 228 -7.70 -21.24 28.42
N VAL A 229 -7.03 -22.03 29.25
CA VAL A 229 -5.72 -21.63 29.78
C VAL A 229 -4.72 -22.56 29.10
N ARG A 230 -4.08 -22.10 28.03
CA ARG A 230 -2.83 -22.74 27.62
C ARG A 230 -1.83 -22.41 28.72
N LEU A 231 -1.44 -23.41 29.50
CA LEU A 231 -0.47 -23.19 30.57
C LEU A 231 0.88 -22.85 29.94
N ALA A 232 1.42 -21.69 30.29
CA ALA A 232 2.76 -21.29 29.90
C ALA A 232 3.76 -22.32 30.45
N VAL A 233 4.57 -22.91 29.57
CA VAL A 233 5.61 -23.88 29.96
C VAL A 233 6.78 -23.13 30.60
N ASP A 234 7.06 -21.92 30.11
CA ASP A 234 7.94 -20.92 30.72
C ASP A 234 7.09 -19.84 31.43
N PRO A 235 7.36 -19.49 32.70
CA PRO A 235 6.71 -18.36 33.39
C PRO A 235 6.85 -17.00 32.70
N ASN A 236 7.82 -16.85 31.79
CA ASN A 236 8.01 -15.65 30.97
C ASN A 236 7.06 -15.57 29.76
N ASP A 237 6.40 -16.68 29.39
CA ASP A 237 5.42 -16.72 28.29
C ASP A 237 3.97 -16.48 28.76
N GLY A 238 3.79 -16.10 30.03
CA GLY A 238 2.47 -15.85 30.59
C GLY A 238 1.93 -14.45 30.29
N ALA A 239 0.62 -14.27 30.40
CA ALA A 239 -0.04 -12.99 30.21
C ALA A 239 0.52 -11.91 31.15
N GLY A 240 0.83 -10.76 30.55
CA GLY A 240 1.25 -9.53 31.23
C GLY A 240 0.14 -8.95 32.11
N PHE A 241 0.55 -8.22 33.15
CA PHE A 241 -0.37 -7.64 34.13
C PHE A 241 -1.27 -6.57 33.53
N TRP A 242 -0.77 -5.75 32.59
CA TRP A 242 -1.50 -4.63 32.01
C TRP A 242 -2.32 -5.00 30.77
N GLY A 243 -2.16 -6.22 30.27
CA GLY A 243 -2.63 -6.65 28.96
C GLY A 243 -1.55 -7.50 28.28
N SER A 244 -1.87 -8.15 27.17
CA SER A 244 -0.93 -8.99 26.43
C SER A 244 -1.21 -8.94 24.95
N TYR A 245 -0.14 -8.91 24.14
CA TYR A 245 -0.25 -9.19 22.73
C TYR A 245 -0.78 -10.62 22.52
N GLY A 246 -1.65 -10.78 21.52
CA GLY A 246 -2.35 -11.99 21.18
C GLY A 246 -3.87 -11.85 21.25
N ASN A 247 -4.55 -12.99 21.26
CA ASN A 247 -5.99 -13.08 21.42
C ASN A 247 -6.37 -12.90 22.90
N CYS A 248 -6.26 -11.67 23.42
CA CYS A 248 -6.56 -11.33 24.80
C CYS A 248 -7.36 -10.03 24.88
N ASP A 249 -8.30 -9.99 25.82
CA ASP A 249 -9.04 -8.79 26.18
C ASP A 249 -8.44 -8.10 27.42
N ILE A 250 -8.91 -6.88 27.71
CA ILE A 250 -8.25 -6.00 28.69
C ILE A 250 -8.84 -6.15 30.11
N PRO A 251 -8.00 -6.14 31.17
CA PRO A 251 -8.49 -6.12 32.55
C PRO A 251 -8.97 -4.73 32.99
N LYS A 252 -9.88 -4.71 33.97
CA LYS A 252 -10.48 -3.48 34.51
C LYS A 252 -9.45 -2.46 35.00
N TRP A 253 -8.38 -2.91 35.66
CA TRP A 253 -7.40 -1.99 36.23
C TRP A 253 -6.58 -1.25 35.17
N SER A 254 -6.40 -1.83 33.97
CA SER A 254 -5.78 -1.15 32.84
C SER A 254 -6.70 -0.07 32.28
N LEU A 255 -7.99 -0.36 32.12
CA LEU A 255 -9.00 0.65 31.77
C LEU A 255 -9.07 1.78 32.81
N ALA A 256 -9.07 1.43 34.10
CA ALA A 256 -9.04 2.42 35.17
C ALA A 256 -7.74 3.24 35.21
N ALA A 257 -6.63 2.72 34.69
CA ALA A 257 -5.39 3.47 34.53
C ALA A 257 -5.45 4.42 33.33
N LEU A 258 -6.01 3.98 32.20
CA LEU A 258 -6.29 4.85 31.04
C LEU A 258 -7.21 6.01 31.44
N TYR A 259 -8.34 5.74 32.10
CA TYR A 259 -9.29 6.78 32.50
C TYR A 259 -8.70 7.72 33.56
N GLN A 260 -7.89 7.21 34.48
CA GLN A 260 -7.17 8.07 35.42
C GLN A 260 -6.22 9.01 34.67
N HIS A 261 -5.39 8.48 33.76
CA HIS A 261 -4.49 9.30 32.94
C HIS A 261 -5.25 10.40 32.20
N ILE A 262 -6.36 10.05 31.55
CA ILE A 262 -7.18 11.02 30.82
C ILE A 262 -7.71 12.10 31.76
N SER A 263 -8.31 11.72 32.89
CA SER A 263 -8.88 12.67 33.85
C SER A 263 -7.83 13.63 34.45
N GLU A 264 -6.59 13.16 34.62
CA GLU A 264 -5.50 13.95 35.21
C GLU A 264 -4.82 14.87 34.18
N ASN A 265 -4.66 14.42 32.93
CA ASN A 265 -3.87 15.12 31.90
C ASN A 265 -4.72 15.89 30.88
N HIS A 266 -5.99 15.55 30.75
CA HIS A 266 -6.92 16.20 29.82
C HIS A 266 -8.18 16.70 30.56
N PRO A 267 -8.03 17.57 31.59
CA PRO A 267 -9.17 18.13 32.31
C PRO A 267 -10.00 19.12 31.47
N ASP A 268 -9.58 19.36 30.23
CA ASP A 268 -10.17 20.24 29.24
C ASP A 268 -11.09 19.51 28.23
N ILE A 269 -11.38 18.22 28.43
CA ILE A 269 -12.37 17.49 27.62
C ILE A 269 -13.77 18.06 27.85
N ASP A 270 -14.44 18.43 26.76
CA ASP A 270 -15.79 18.98 26.76
C ASP A 270 -16.88 17.90 26.76
N PHE A 271 -16.68 16.82 26.01
CA PHE A 271 -17.60 15.68 25.97
C PHE A 271 -16.92 14.40 25.46
N ILE A 272 -17.57 13.26 25.68
CA ILE A 272 -17.07 11.93 25.32
C ILE A 272 -17.99 11.30 24.26
N ILE A 273 -17.41 10.78 23.19
CA ILE A 273 -18.04 9.85 22.26
C ILE A 273 -17.62 8.43 22.66
N TRP A 274 -18.58 7.50 22.79
CA TRP A 274 -18.31 6.13 23.23
C TRP A 274 -18.96 5.10 22.30
N THR A 275 -18.21 4.55 21.35
CA THR A 275 -18.79 3.78 20.23
C THR A 275 -18.98 2.28 20.48
N GLY A 276 -19.19 1.85 21.74
CA GLY A 276 -19.62 0.48 22.05
C GLY A 276 -18.50 -0.57 22.09
N ASP A 277 -18.91 -1.85 22.06
CA ASP A 277 -18.08 -3.06 22.24
C ASP A 277 -17.40 -3.16 23.62
N LEU A 278 -18.25 -3.40 24.62
CA LEU A 278 -17.87 -3.49 26.02
C LEU A 278 -17.62 -4.93 26.46
N VAL A 279 -18.36 -5.86 25.86
CA VAL A 279 -18.37 -7.29 26.20
C VAL A 279 -17.18 -8.00 25.52
N PRO A 280 -16.43 -8.87 26.22
CA PRO A 280 -15.21 -9.47 25.68
C PRO A 280 -15.51 -10.54 24.62
N HIS A 281 -14.46 -11.00 23.94
CA HIS A 281 -14.51 -11.95 22.83
C HIS A 281 -14.79 -13.41 23.25
N ASN A 282 -15.17 -13.67 24.51
CA ASN A 282 -15.55 -14.99 25.02
C ASN A 282 -17.00 -15.39 24.63
N VAL A 283 -17.40 -15.08 23.40
CA VAL A 283 -18.76 -15.15 22.83
C VAL A 283 -19.40 -16.56 22.84
N TRP A 284 -18.62 -17.60 23.14
CA TRP A 284 -19.11 -18.96 23.30
C TRP A 284 -19.67 -19.25 24.71
N SER A 285 -19.58 -18.28 25.62
CA SER A 285 -20.01 -18.43 27.02
C SER A 285 -20.66 -17.18 27.62
N SER A 286 -20.95 -16.16 26.82
CA SER A 286 -21.73 -14.98 27.25
C SER A 286 -23.15 -15.36 27.66
N THR A 287 -23.75 -14.54 28.53
CA THR A 287 -25.18 -14.54 28.80
C THR A 287 -25.70 -13.10 28.82
N ARG A 288 -27.01 -12.92 28.64
CA ARG A 288 -27.68 -11.62 28.82
C ARG A 288 -27.30 -10.97 30.15
N GLU A 289 -27.29 -11.73 31.25
CA GLU A 289 -26.95 -11.21 32.57
C GLU A 289 -25.48 -10.75 32.68
N SER A 290 -24.53 -11.50 32.11
CA SER A 290 -23.13 -11.10 32.12
C SER A 290 -22.90 -9.83 31.29
N ASN A 291 -23.55 -9.75 30.12
CA ASN A 291 -23.44 -8.58 29.24
C ASN A 291 -24.01 -7.33 29.92
N LEU A 292 -25.22 -7.40 30.51
CA LEU A 292 -25.80 -6.28 31.25
C LEU A 292 -24.96 -5.87 32.47
N ALA A 293 -24.31 -6.82 33.14
CA ALA A 293 -23.40 -6.52 34.25
C ALA A 293 -22.17 -5.74 33.77
N ILE A 294 -21.56 -6.14 32.66
CA ILE A 294 -20.42 -5.45 32.03
C ILE A 294 -20.82 -4.03 31.60
N ILE A 295 -21.97 -3.88 30.94
CA ILE A 295 -22.50 -2.58 30.50
C ILE A 295 -22.66 -1.62 31.69
N ASN A 296 -23.30 -2.10 32.78
CA ASN A 296 -23.47 -1.29 33.98
C ASN A 296 -22.12 -0.95 34.64
N GLU A 297 -21.21 -1.92 34.72
CA GLU A 297 -19.90 -1.73 35.36
C GLU A 297 -19.00 -0.74 34.59
N MET A 298 -19.03 -0.77 33.26
CA MET A 298 -18.30 0.20 32.43
C MET A 298 -18.92 1.59 32.49
N ALA A 299 -20.25 1.68 32.53
CA ALA A 299 -20.92 2.95 32.73
C ALA A 299 -20.60 3.57 34.10
N ASP A 300 -20.58 2.76 35.16
CA ASP A 300 -20.16 3.20 36.49
C ASP A 300 -18.69 3.67 36.51
N LEU A 301 -17.81 2.94 35.82
CA LEU A 301 -16.39 3.29 35.74
C LEU A 301 -16.17 4.60 34.98
N ILE A 302 -16.87 4.84 33.87
CA ILE A 302 -16.81 6.12 33.15
C ILE A 302 -17.36 7.26 34.03
N SER A 303 -18.50 7.06 34.70
CA SER A 303 -19.06 8.06 35.62
C SER A 303 -18.16 8.35 36.83
N GLU A 304 -17.34 7.39 37.26
CA GLU A 304 -16.37 7.57 38.36
C GLU A 304 -15.25 8.54 37.96
N TYR A 305 -14.68 8.39 36.77
CA TYR A 305 -13.54 9.22 36.31
C TYR A 305 -13.97 10.52 35.59
N PHE A 306 -15.19 10.55 35.05
CA PHE A 306 -15.72 11.69 34.28
C PHE A 306 -17.13 12.09 34.77
N PRO A 307 -17.30 12.49 36.04
CA PRO A 307 -18.62 12.70 36.65
C PRO A 307 -19.41 13.88 36.04
N ASP A 308 -18.70 14.90 35.55
CA ASP A 308 -19.30 16.16 35.07
C ASP A 308 -19.23 16.32 33.54
N ILE A 309 -18.75 15.30 32.81
CA ILE A 309 -18.56 15.35 31.36
C ILE A 309 -19.68 14.53 30.69
N PRO A 310 -20.44 15.11 29.75
CA PRO A 310 -21.48 14.36 29.04
C PRO A 310 -20.88 13.29 28.13
N VAL A 311 -21.53 12.13 28.10
CA VAL A 311 -21.13 10.96 27.31
C VAL A 311 -22.23 10.62 26.30
N TYR A 312 -21.83 10.45 25.04
CA TYR A 312 -22.71 10.11 23.93
C TYR A 312 -22.33 8.72 23.39
N PRO A 313 -23.04 7.67 23.82
CA PRO A 313 -22.73 6.30 23.43
C PRO A 313 -23.40 5.85 22.12
N ALA A 314 -22.76 4.90 21.44
CA ALA A 314 -23.37 4.08 20.38
C ALA A 314 -23.28 2.59 20.75
N VAL A 315 -24.13 1.75 20.16
CA VAL A 315 -24.16 0.31 20.42
C VAL A 315 -23.20 -0.43 19.47
N GLY A 316 -22.35 -1.30 20.03
CA GLY A 316 -21.45 -2.18 19.30
C GLY A 316 -22.04 -3.57 19.04
N ASN A 317 -21.29 -4.41 18.32
CA ASN A 317 -21.78 -5.74 17.94
C ASN A 317 -21.67 -6.77 19.07
N HIS A 318 -20.87 -6.49 20.10
CA HIS A 318 -20.65 -7.38 21.25
C HIS A 318 -21.68 -7.24 22.37
N GLU A 319 -22.50 -6.19 22.39
CA GLU A 319 -23.47 -5.97 23.48
C GLU A 319 -24.57 -7.04 23.55
N ALA A 320 -24.96 -7.60 22.40
CA ALA A 320 -26.02 -8.62 22.33
C ALA A 320 -25.53 -10.02 22.73
N ASP A 321 -26.46 -10.85 23.20
CA ASP A 321 -26.26 -12.27 23.44
C ASP A 321 -27.38 -13.05 22.71
N PRO A 322 -27.04 -13.86 21.69
CA PRO A 322 -25.71 -14.08 21.12
C PRO A 322 -25.08 -12.84 20.45
N VAL A 323 -23.75 -12.82 20.34
CA VAL A 323 -22.99 -11.76 19.66
C VAL A 323 -23.53 -11.48 18.25
N ASN A 324 -23.55 -10.20 17.83
CA ASN A 324 -24.01 -9.71 16.52
C ASN A 324 -25.51 -9.85 16.24
N LEU A 325 -26.30 -10.50 17.11
CA LEU A 325 -27.69 -10.83 16.82
C LEU A 325 -28.66 -9.74 17.28
N PHE A 326 -28.88 -8.76 16.42
CA PHE A 326 -29.81 -7.65 16.62
C PHE A 326 -31.08 -7.84 15.76
N PRO A 327 -32.16 -8.41 16.31
CA PRO A 327 -33.40 -8.71 15.59
C PRO A 327 -34.15 -7.45 15.15
N GLN A 328 -35.02 -7.59 14.15
CA GLN A 328 -35.93 -6.53 13.75
C GLN A 328 -37.01 -6.29 14.83
N PRO A 329 -37.55 -5.05 14.95
CA PRO A 329 -38.57 -4.73 15.95
C PRO A 329 -39.87 -5.55 15.89
N PHE A 330 -40.14 -6.25 14.78
CA PHE A 330 -41.31 -7.12 14.66
C PHE A 330 -41.13 -8.51 15.30
N ILE A 331 -39.89 -8.89 15.66
CA ILE A 331 -39.59 -10.10 16.41
C ILE A 331 -39.86 -9.83 17.89
N THR A 332 -40.85 -10.53 18.46
CA THR A 332 -41.39 -10.23 19.81
C THR A 332 -41.38 -11.46 20.72
N GLU A 333 -40.89 -12.59 20.22
CA GLU A 333 -40.71 -13.81 20.98
C GLU A 333 -39.68 -13.56 22.10
N PRO A 334 -39.99 -13.86 23.38
CA PRO A 334 -39.10 -13.57 24.51
C PRO A 334 -37.68 -14.16 24.40
N GLU A 335 -37.55 -15.26 23.64
CA GLU A 335 -36.27 -15.92 23.36
C GLU A 335 -35.37 -15.11 22.41
N PHE A 336 -35.95 -14.29 21.52
CA PHE A 336 -35.23 -13.61 20.44
C PHE A 336 -35.30 -12.09 20.51
N GLU A 337 -36.28 -11.50 21.19
CA GLU A 337 -36.38 -10.04 21.29
C GLU A 337 -35.14 -9.39 21.95
N ILE A 338 -34.91 -8.12 21.60
CA ILE A 338 -33.73 -7.36 22.05
C ILE A 338 -34.06 -6.32 23.14
N SER A 339 -35.32 -6.23 23.59
CA SER A 339 -35.78 -5.26 24.59
C SER A 339 -34.97 -5.34 25.89
N TRP A 340 -34.57 -6.54 26.32
CA TRP A 340 -33.71 -6.77 27.49
C TRP A 340 -32.41 -5.94 27.46
N LEU A 341 -31.86 -5.71 26.26
CA LEU A 341 -30.67 -4.91 26.05
C LEU A 341 -31.03 -3.45 25.88
N TYR A 342 -31.95 -3.12 24.96
CA TYR A 342 -32.26 -1.72 24.62
C TYR A 342 -32.94 -0.96 25.77
N ASP A 343 -33.78 -1.62 26.58
CA ASP A 343 -34.37 -1.02 27.78
C ASP A 343 -33.29 -0.72 28.84
N GLU A 344 -32.29 -1.60 28.98
CA GLU A 344 -31.19 -1.37 29.91
C GLU A 344 -30.23 -0.29 29.39
N LEU A 345 -29.92 -0.26 28.09
CA LEU A 345 -29.17 0.83 27.46
C LEU A 345 -29.90 2.17 27.67
N SER A 346 -31.20 2.23 27.40
CA SER A 346 -32.04 3.40 27.65
C SER A 346 -31.94 3.83 29.11
N LYS A 347 -32.07 2.90 30.06
CA LYS A 347 -31.95 3.20 31.50
C LYS A 347 -30.55 3.67 31.90
N VAL A 348 -29.48 3.06 31.39
CA VAL A 348 -28.09 3.38 31.76
C VAL A 348 -27.66 4.71 31.14
N TRP A 349 -27.98 4.95 29.87
CA TRP A 349 -27.56 6.14 29.15
C TRP A 349 -28.27 7.42 29.60
N GLN A 350 -29.43 7.31 30.27
CA GLN A 350 -30.14 8.44 30.91
C GLN A 350 -29.35 9.14 32.02
N ARG A 351 -28.20 8.60 32.42
CA ARG A 351 -27.22 9.31 33.24
C ARG A 351 -26.63 10.53 32.52
N TRP A 352 -26.53 10.47 31.19
CA TRP A 352 -25.89 11.49 30.34
C TRP A 352 -26.83 12.11 29.31
N LEU A 353 -27.84 11.35 28.87
CA LEU A 353 -28.77 11.75 27.82
C LEU A 353 -30.09 12.31 28.39
N PRO A 354 -30.76 13.23 27.67
CA PRO A 354 -32.04 13.77 28.10
C PRO A 354 -33.19 12.77 27.93
N SER A 355 -34.24 12.93 28.74
CA SER A 355 -35.29 11.91 28.85
C SER A 355 -36.15 11.69 27.61
N ASP A 356 -36.15 12.63 26.68
CA ASP A 356 -36.92 12.58 25.43
C ASP A 356 -36.36 11.57 24.42
N VAL A 357 -35.06 11.23 24.50
CA VAL A 357 -34.46 10.21 23.62
C VAL A 357 -34.67 8.77 24.12
N ALA A 358 -35.17 8.57 25.34
CA ALA A 358 -35.30 7.26 25.96
C ALA A 358 -36.14 6.27 25.13
N SER A 359 -37.16 6.76 24.43
CA SER A 359 -38.06 5.94 23.62
C SER A 359 -37.42 5.46 22.31
N SER A 360 -36.60 6.28 21.66
CA SER A 360 -35.88 5.88 20.44
C SER A 360 -34.77 4.89 20.77
N ILE A 361 -34.08 5.08 21.91
CA ILE A 361 -33.08 4.14 22.41
C ILE A 361 -33.73 2.78 22.71
N ALA A 362 -34.85 2.77 23.44
CA ALA A 362 -35.57 1.52 23.75
C ALA A 362 -36.13 0.83 22.49
N TYR A 363 -36.43 1.60 21.44
CA TYR A 363 -36.97 1.06 20.18
C TYR A 363 -35.89 0.46 19.26
N GLY A 364 -34.75 1.13 19.10
CA GLY A 364 -33.75 0.77 18.08
C GLY A 364 -32.30 1.05 18.46
N ALA A 365 -32.02 1.46 19.70
CA ALA A 365 -30.68 1.88 20.17
C ALA A 365 -30.03 3.00 19.35
N PHE A 366 -30.85 3.87 18.73
CA PHE A 366 -30.42 5.10 18.07
C PHE A 366 -31.12 6.32 18.67
N TYR A 367 -30.49 7.48 18.56
CA TYR A 367 -31.04 8.73 19.07
C TYR A 367 -30.41 9.97 18.42
N SER A 368 -31.06 11.11 18.59
CA SER A 368 -30.57 12.43 18.20
C SER A 368 -30.72 13.37 19.40
N THR A 369 -29.66 14.09 19.77
CA THR A 369 -29.72 15.06 20.86
C THR A 369 -28.77 16.23 20.64
N GLN A 370 -29.05 17.34 21.33
CA GLN A 370 -28.24 18.54 21.24
C GLN A 370 -27.03 18.42 22.18
N ILE A 371 -25.82 18.59 21.63
CA ILE A 371 -24.61 18.73 22.46
C ILE A 371 -24.59 20.14 23.07
N ARG A 372 -24.83 21.13 22.21
CA ARG A 372 -24.84 22.57 22.54
C ARG A 372 -25.59 23.35 21.45
N PRO A 373 -25.92 24.63 21.65
CA PRO A 373 -26.58 25.43 20.61
C PRO A 373 -25.82 25.38 19.27
N GLY A 374 -26.49 24.97 18.19
CA GLY A 374 -25.87 24.85 16.86
C GLY A 374 -25.13 23.52 16.59
N LEU A 375 -25.00 22.61 17.57
CA LEU A 375 -24.35 21.31 17.38
C LEU A 375 -25.19 20.16 17.97
N ARG A 376 -25.47 19.16 17.14
CA ARG A 376 -26.16 17.93 17.51
C ARG A 376 -25.29 16.71 17.31
N ILE A 377 -25.65 15.65 18.02
CA ILE A 377 -25.11 14.32 17.80
C ILE A 377 -26.24 13.34 17.50
N VAL A 378 -26.04 12.52 16.48
CA VAL A 378 -26.93 11.44 16.08
C VAL A 378 -26.18 10.13 16.24
N SER A 379 -26.62 9.31 17.19
CA SER A 379 -26.13 7.95 17.35
C SER A 379 -26.97 7.00 16.51
N ILE A 380 -26.33 6.23 15.63
CA ILE A 380 -26.96 5.20 14.80
C ILE A 380 -26.53 3.80 15.26
N ASN A 381 -27.42 2.83 15.06
CA ASN A 381 -27.21 1.42 15.32
C ASN A 381 -26.71 0.70 14.05
N THR A 382 -25.40 0.71 13.86
CA THR A 382 -24.74 0.09 12.71
C THR A 382 -24.89 -1.44 12.66
N GLN A 383 -25.47 -2.07 13.68
CA GLN A 383 -25.80 -3.51 13.67
C GLN A 383 -26.87 -3.86 12.65
N TYR A 384 -27.66 -2.87 12.21
CA TYR A 384 -28.61 -3.02 11.12
C TYR A 384 -27.97 -3.06 9.74
N CYS A 385 -26.67 -2.75 9.63
CA CYS A 385 -25.89 -2.96 8.42
C CYS A 385 -24.98 -4.18 8.49
N TYR A 386 -24.69 -4.72 9.68
CA TYR A 386 -23.67 -5.75 9.85
C TYR A 386 -24.03 -7.09 9.19
N LYS A 387 -23.16 -7.60 8.32
CA LYS A 387 -23.38 -8.86 7.58
C LYS A 387 -23.47 -10.11 8.48
N LEU A 388 -22.87 -10.07 9.67
CA LEU A 388 -22.96 -11.16 10.65
C LEU A 388 -24.22 -11.06 11.53
N ASN A 389 -25.00 -10.00 11.41
CA ASN A 389 -26.34 -9.96 11.95
C ASN A 389 -27.28 -10.78 11.06
N TYR A 390 -27.33 -12.09 11.30
CA TYR A 390 -28.11 -13.00 10.45
C TYR A 390 -29.62 -12.75 10.49
N TRP A 391 -30.13 -11.93 11.41
CA TRP A 391 -31.52 -11.46 11.37
C TRP A 391 -31.82 -10.73 10.08
N LEU A 392 -30.86 -10.02 9.49
CA LEU A 392 -31.03 -9.31 8.21
C LEU A 392 -31.41 -10.25 7.05
N VAL A 393 -31.21 -11.57 7.19
CA VAL A 393 -31.69 -12.59 6.25
C VAL A 393 -33.22 -12.73 6.24
N LEU A 394 -33.93 -12.25 7.27
CA LEU A 394 -35.40 -12.15 7.26
C LEU A 394 -35.84 -10.91 6.49
N ASP A 395 -35.42 -9.73 6.94
CA ASP A 395 -35.68 -8.46 6.29
C ASP A 395 -34.52 -7.49 6.55
N SER A 396 -33.96 -6.93 5.49
CA SER A 396 -32.82 -6.01 5.53
C SER A 396 -33.22 -4.61 5.10
N ASN A 397 -34.50 -4.36 4.80
CA ASN A 397 -35.01 -3.07 4.40
C ASN A 397 -35.06 -2.15 5.62
N ASP A 398 -34.27 -1.07 5.59
CA ASP A 398 -34.20 0.01 6.58
C ASP A 398 -34.74 -0.37 7.97
N VAL A 399 -34.01 -1.25 8.66
CA VAL A 399 -34.47 -1.84 9.93
C VAL A 399 -34.77 -0.72 10.92
N ALA A 400 -35.93 -0.83 11.59
CA ALA A 400 -36.45 0.21 12.50
C ALA A 400 -36.70 1.60 11.85
N ASN A 401 -36.69 1.68 10.51
CA ASN A 401 -36.69 2.94 9.74
C ASN A 401 -35.55 3.89 10.17
N GLU A 402 -34.40 3.33 10.54
CA GLU A 402 -33.28 4.09 11.08
C GLU A 402 -32.74 5.11 10.07
N LEU A 403 -32.41 4.70 8.84
CA LEU A 403 -31.87 5.60 7.83
C LEU A 403 -32.92 6.64 7.41
N LYS A 404 -34.19 6.26 7.35
CA LYS A 404 -35.27 7.22 7.13
C LYS A 404 -35.37 8.24 8.27
N SER A 405 -35.16 7.81 9.52
CA SER A 405 -35.14 8.69 10.69
C SER A 405 -33.92 9.61 10.67
N LEU A 406 -32.73 9.08 10.37
CA LEU A 406 -31.50 9.85 10.17
C LEU A 406 -31.69 10.94 9.12
N ALA A 407 -32.26 10.61 7.96
CA ALA A 407 -32.50 11.59 6.90
C ALA A 407 -33.47 12.71 7.33
N ASN A 408 -34.43 12.42 8.22
CA ASN A 408 -35.33 13.43 8.77
C ASN A 408 -34.65 14.28 9.86
N GLU A 409 -33.82 13.68 10.70
CA GLU A 409 -33.02 14.40 11.72
C GLU A 409 -32.03 15.36 11.08
N LEU A 410 -31.34 14.93 10.02
CA LEU A 410 -30.44 15.78 9.25
C LEU A 410 -31.17 16.91 8.52
N GLN A 411 -32.39 16.65 8.03
CA GLN A 411 -33.22 17.72 7.46
C GLN A 411 -33.63 18.74 8.53
N ASP A 412 -34.08 18.29 9.69
CA ASP A 412 -34.46 19.20 10.78
C ASP A 412 -33.25 20.02 11.27
N ALA A 413 -32.05 19.43 11.28
CA ALA A 413 -30.81 20.14 11.57
C ALA A 413 -30.50 21.19 10.49
N GLU A 414 -30.57 20.83 9.20
CA GLU A 414 -30.40 21.77 8.07
C GLU A 414 -31.40 22.94 8.14
N ASP A 415 -32.69 22.65 8.40
CA ASP A 415 -33.75 23.65 8.51
C ASP A 415 -33.52 24.63 9.68
N LYS A 416 -32.86 24.17 10.75
CA LYS A 416 -32.54 24.97 11.94
C LYS A 416 -31.13 25.57 11.91
N GLY A 417 -30.30 25.22 10.91
CA GLY A 417 -28.91 25.63 10.81
C GLY A 417 -28.01 24.99 11.88
N ASP A 418 -28.38 23.83 12.41
CA ASP A 418 -27.54 23.05 13.32
C ASP A 418 -26.56 22.17 12.52
N PHE A 419 -25.34 22.01 13.02
CA PHE A 419 -24.36 21.04 12.53
C PHE A 419 -24.50 19.69 13.26
N VAL A 420 -24.09 18.60 12.61
CA VAL A 420 -24.33 17.25 13.10
C VAL A 420 -23.06 16.40 13.12
N TYR A 421 -22.82 15.76 14.26
CA TYR A 421 -21.94 14.59 14.37
C TYR A 421 -22.73 13.30 14.30
N ILE A 422 -22.28 12.36 13.48
CA ILE A 422 -22.83 11.01 13.43
C ILE A 422 -21.88 10.06 14.15
N ILE A 423 -22.40 9.27 15.08
CA ILE A 423 -21.62 8.24 15.77
C ILE A 423 -22.26 6.87 15.53
N GLY A 424 -21.42 5.86 15.32
CA GLY A 424 -21.82 4.47 15.19
C GLY A 424 -20.67 3.56 15.57
N HIS A 425 -20.87 2.25 15.51
CA HIS A 425 -19.80 1.31 15.85
C HIS A 425 -19.05 0.84 14.59
N ILE A 426 -19.75 0.20 13.66
CA ILE A 426 -19.18 -0.40 12.44
C ILE A 426 -19.09 0.68 11.35
N PRO A 427 -17.90 0.94 10.79
CA PRO A 427 -17.74 1.88 9.70
C PRO A 427 -18.58 1.50 8.48
N SER A 428 -19.30 2.46 7.89
CA SER A 428 -20.22 2.15 6.79
C SER A 428 -19.51 1.80 5.48
N GLY A 429 -18.25 2.20 5.30
CA GLY A 429 -17.40 1.80 4.19
C GLY A 429 -16.76 0.42 4.38
N SER A 430 -16.86 -0.17 5.57
CA SER A 430 -16.27 -1.48 5.88
C SER A 430 -16.89 -2.60 5.03
N GLU A 431 -16.07 -3.61 4.72
CA GLU A 431 -16.53 -4.88 4.16
C GLU A 431 -17.52 -5.63 5.07
N ASP A 432 -17.69 -5.21 6.32
CA ASP A 432 -18.64 -5.77 7.27
C ASP A 432 -20.07 -5.24 7.08
N CYS A 433 -20.22 -4.07 6.47
CA CYS A 433 -21.50 -3.40 6.29
C CYS A 433 -22.17 -3.84 4.98
N ASN A 434 -23.48 -4.11 5.01
CA ASN A 434 -24.28 -4.52 3.87
C ASN A 434 -24.30 -3.41 2.81
N TYR A 435 -24.08 -3.77 1.55
CA TYR A 435 -23.97 -2.80 0.45
C TYR A 435 -25.21 -1.92 0.30
N ALA A 436 -26.43 -2.48 0.41
CA ALA A 436 -27.65 -1.70 0.21
C ALA A 436 -27.79 -0.63 1.29
N TRP A 437 -27.51 -0.99 2.54
CA TRP A 437 -27.50 -0.04 3.66
C TRP A 437 -26.40 1.01 3.48
N SER A 438 -25.17 0.59 3.18
CA SER A 438 -24.01 1.48 2.98
C SER A 438 -24.26 2.46 1.82
N HIS A 439 -24.86 2.00 0.72
CA HIS A 439 -25.21 2.82 -0.42
C HIS A 439 -26.22 3.92 -0.05
N GLU A 440 -27.30 3.56 0.67
CA GLU A 440 -28.30 4.53 1.08
C GLU A 440 -27.79 5.48 2.17
N PHE A 441 -26.94 5.00 3.09
CA PHE A 441 -26.25 5.87 4.04
C PHE A 441 -25.36 6.89 3.31
N ASN A 442 -24.53 6.45 2.36
CA ASN A 442 -23.68 7.35 1.56
C ASN A 442 -24.50 8.40 0.80
N LYS A 443 -25.65 8.02 0.25
CA LYS A 443 -26.59 8.94 -0.40
C LYS A 443 -27.15 9.98 0.57
N ILE A 444 -27.45 9.60 1.81
CA ILE A 444 -27.87 10.52 2.88
C ILE A 444 -26.72 11.48 3.24
N VAL A 445 -25.51 10.96 3.49
CA VAL A 445 -24.34 11.79 3.83
C VAL A 445 -24.05 12.79 2.71
N LEU A 446 -24.06 12.35 1.45
CA LEU A 446 -23.87 13.23 0.30
C LEU A 446 -24.96 14.30 0.19
N ARG A 447 -26.22 13.99 0.54
CA ARG A 447 -27.29 15.00 0.53
C ARG A 447 -27.05 16.08 1.58
N TYR A 448 -26.52 15.72 2.74
CA TYR A 448 -26.38 16.62 3.89
C TYR A 448 -24.93 16.99 4.22
N GLU A 449 -24.04 16.95 3.24
CA GLU A 449 -22.60 17.27 3.39
C GLU A 449 -22.33 18.69 3.91
N SER A 450 -23.28 19.63 3.78
CA SER A 450 -23.17 20.98 4.35
C SER A 450 -23.55 21.05 5.84
N THR A 451 -24.19 20.00 6.36
CA THR A 451 -24.81 19.92 7.68
C THR A 451 -24.04 18.96 8.59
N ILE A 452 -23.49 17.88 8.02
CA ILE A 452 -22.62 16.94 8.75
C ILE A 452 -21.25 17.59 8.93
N SER A 453 -20.65 17.43 10.12
CA SER A 453 -19.35 18.03 10.48
C SER A 453 -18.35 17.02 11.01
N GLY A 454 -18.75 15.75 11.12
CA GLY A 454 -17.90 14.63 11.47
C GLY A 454 -18.68 13.33 11.64
N ILE A 455 -18.07 12.22 11.25
CA ILE A 455 -18.58 10.88 11.46
C ILE A 455 -17.53 10.08 12.27
N PHE A 456 -17.96 9.33 13.29
CA PHE A 456 -17.06 8.65 14.22
C PHE A 456 -17.47 7.19 14.46
N TYR A 457 -16.51 6.27 14.31
CA TYR A 457 -16.68 4.81 14.42
C TYR A 457 -15.61 4.12 15.29
N GLY A 458 -15.80 2.83 15.57
CA GLY A 458 -14.84 1.91 16.21
C GLY A 458 -14.72 0.59 15.42
N HIS A 459 -14.93 -0.55 16.07
CA HIS A 459 -15.09 -1.91 15.52
C HIS A 459 -13.83 -2.56 14.96
N THR A 460 -13.08 -1.83 14.14
CA THR A 460 -11.91 -2.40 13.46
C THR A 460 -10.69 -2.56 14.38
N HIS A 461 -10.77 -1.99 15.58
CA HIS A 461 -9.72 -1.86 16.60
C HIS A 461 -8.48 -1.05 16.16
N ASN A 462 -8.43 -0.65 14.89
CA ASN A 462 -7.34 0.08 14.28
C ASN A 462 -7.59 1.59 14.29
N ASP A 463 -6.51 2.36 14.38
CA ASP A 463 -6.53 3.81 14.20
C ASP A 463 -6.48 4.16 12.70
N HIS A 464 -7.63 4.49 12.10
CA HIS A 464 -7.71 4.89 10.68
C HIS A 464 -8.91 5.80 10.37
N TYR A 465 -9.20 6.01 9.09
CA TYR A 465 -10.31 6.85 8.61
C TYR A 465 -10.84 6.34 7.25
N GLU A 466 -12.09 6.68 6.94
CA GLU A 466 -12.74 6.42 5.65
C GLU A 466 -13.07 7.73 4.94
N LEU A 467 -12.81 7.80 3.62
CA LEU A 467 -13.14 8.96 2.79
C LEU A 467 -14.38 8.66 1.93
N TYR A 468 -15.29 9.63 1.86
CA TYR A 468 -16.53 9.54 1.11
C TYR A 468 -16.40 10.33 -0.18
N PHE A 469 -16.56 9.65 -1.32
CA PHE A 469 -16.35 10.21 -2.66
C PHE A 469 -17.65 10.42 -3.40
N ASP A 470 -17.77 11.55 -4.10
CA ASP A 470 -18.94 11.86 -4.90
C ASP A 470 -19.07 10.85 -6.06
N PRO A 471 -20.19 10.12 -6.16
CA PRO A 471 -20.38 9.11 -7.20
C PRO A 471 -20.43 9.72 -8.62
N GLN A 472 -20.67 11.03 -8.75
CA GLN A 472 -20.62 11.75 -10.02
C GLN A 472 -19.24 12.36 -10.30
N ASN A 473 -18.38 12.47 -9.29
CA ASN A 473 -17.03 13.00 -9.40
C ASN A 473 -16.08 12.31 -8.41
N SER A 474 -15.42 11.24 -8.86
CA SER A 474 -14.57 10.40 -8.01
C SER A 474 -13.34 11.10 -7.43
N SER A 475 -12.99 12.30 -7.88
CA SER A 475 -11.89 13.09 -7.27
C SER A 475 -12.37 14.01 -6.15
N ARG A 476 -13.68 14.16 -5.95
CA ARG A 476 -14.29 15.01 -4.93
C ARG A 476 -14.59 14.20 -3.68
N VAL A 477 -13.80 14.42 -2.65
CA VAL A 477 -14.11 13.97 -1.28
C VAL A 477 -15.09 14.96 -0.68
N TYR A 478 -16.22 14.47 -0.19
CA TYR A 478 -17.23 15.33 0.46
C TYR A 478 -17.34 15.11 1.97
N GLU A 479 -16.80 14.02 2.51
CA GLU A 479 -16.80 13.74 3.96
C GLU A 479 -15.68 12.78 4.36
N ILE A 480 -15.30 12.82 5.64
CA ILE A 480 -14.39 11.90 6.31
C ILE A 480 -15.07 11.27 7.54
N ALA A 481 -14.91 9.96 7.71
CA ALA A 481 -15.25 9.27 8.95
C ALA A 481 -13.98 8.84 9.69
N TYR A 482 -13.92 9.11 10.98
CA TYR A 482 -12.79 8.72 11.83
C TYR A 482 -13.08 7.42 12.57
N VAL A 483 -12.16 6.46 12.47
CA VAL A 483 -12.24 5.19 13.20
C VAL A 483 -11.22 5.23 14.35
N ALA A 484 -11.70 5.11 15.58
CA ALA A 484 -10.83 5.07 16.75
C ALA A 484 -10.20 3.69 16.93
N GLN A 485 -8.96 3.67 17.43
CA GLN A 485 -8.35 2.44 17.92
C GLN A 485 -9.07 1.91 19.15
N SER A 486 -8.90 0.62 19.40
CA SER A 486 -9.47 -0.04 20.56
C SER A 486 -8.78 0.32 21.87
N GLN A 487 -9.54 0.25 22.96
CA GLN A 487 -8.96 0.16 24.30
C GLN A 487 -8.54 -1.27 24.63
N THR A 488 -9.11 -2.29 23.98
CA THR A 488 -8.66 -3.68 24.13
C THR A 488 -7.32 -3.96 23.43
N THR A 489 -6.66 -5.03 23.85
CA THR A 489 -5.45 -5.57 23.20
C THR A 489 -5.77 -6.53 22.06
N PHE A 490 -7.03 -6.91 21.90
CA PHE A 490 -7.47 -7.87 20.89
C PHE A 490 -7.37 -7.25 19.48
N THR A 491 -6.64 -7.78 18.51
CA THR A 491 -5.53 -8.73 18.67
C THR A 491 -4.21 -8.04 18.42
N ASP A 492 -3.22 -8.30 19.28
CA ASP A 492 -1.86 -7.81 19.13
C ASP A 492 -1.72 -6.27 19.14
N MET A 493 -2.61 -5.56 19.85
CA MET A 493 -2.62 -4.10 19.94
C MET A 493 -2.24 -3.58 21.33
N ASN A 494 -1.67 -2.38 21.37
CA ASN A 494 -1.56 -1.60 22.60
C ASN A 494 -2.93 -0.97 22.94
N PRO A 495 -3.39 -1.00 24.21
CA PRO A 495 -4.58 -0.28 24.64
C PRO A 495 -4.45 1.22 24.41
N GLY A 496 -5.50 1.91 23.96
CA GLY A 496 -5.45 3.37 23.97
C GLY A 496 -6.76 4.10 23.67
N TYR A 497 -6.67 5.40 23.41
CA TYR A 497 -7.80 6.30 23.22
C TYR A 497 -7.45 7.48 22.30
N LYS A 498 -8.47 8.13 21.71
CA LYS A 498 -8.30 9.27 20.80
C LYS A 498 -8.95 10.54 21.36
N ILE A 499 -8.34 11.70 21.14
CA ILE A 499 -8.91 13.02 21.48
C ILE A 499 -8.98 13.85 20.20
N TYR A 500 -10.13 14.42 19.87
CA TYR A 500 -10.29 15.39 18.78
C TYR A 500 -10.26 16.81 19.32
N THR A 501 -9.60 17.72 18.61
CA THR A 501 -9.78 19.16 18.76
C THR A 501 -10.72 19.63 17.65
N ILE A 502 -11.81 20.29 18.03
CA ILE A 502 -12.85 20.76 17.10
C ILE A 502 -13.02 22.28 17.20
N GLU A 503 -13.62 22.89 16.19
CA GLU A 503 -14.02 24.31 16.23
C GLU A 503 -14.96 24.60 17.41
N GLY A 504 -14.71 25.71 18.12
CA GLY A 504 -15.52 26.17 19.25
C GLY A 504 -16.63 27.13 18.87
N ASP A 505 -17.16 27.86 19.86
CA ASP A 505 -18.38 28.66 19.71
C ASP A 505 -18.05 30.07 19.18
N PHE A 506 -17.89 30.23 17.86
CA PHE A 506 -17.65 31.53 17.20
C PHE A 506 -18.60 31.80 16.01
N HIS A 507 -18.63 33.05 15.52
CA HIS A 507 -19.65 33.60 14.59
C HIS A 507 -19.79 32.86 13.25
N GLU A 508 -18.85 32.00 12.89
CA GLU A 508 -18.80 31.25 11.63
C GLU A 508 -18.45 29.77 11.84
N THR A 509 -18.58 29.26 13.08
CA THR A 509 -18.22 27.88 13.41
C THR A 509 -19.06 26.88 12.62
N ARG A 510 -18.42 25.79 12.19
CA ARG A 510 -19.08 24.61 11.66
C ARG A 510 -18.79 23.38 12.51
N TYR A 511 -18.20 23.56 13.69
CA TYR A 511 -17.79 22.48 14.59
C TYR A 511 -16.97 21.39 13.87
N ARG A 512 -16.09 21.77 12.93
CA ARG A 512 -15.27 20.79 12.21
C ARG A 512 -14.17 20.23 13.12
N VAL A 513 -13.74 19.01 12.85
CA VAL A 513 -12.51 18.47 13.44
C VAL A 513 -11.32 19.23 12.87
N ILE A 514 -10.58 19.91 13.74
CA ILE A 514 -9.36 20.67 13.41
C ILE A 514 -8.15 19.76 13.56
N ASP A 515 -8.11 18.97 14.62
CA ASP A 515 -6.99 18.10 14.94
C ASP A 515 -7.42 16.85 15.71
N HIS A 516 -6.53 15.86 15.82
CA HIS A 516 -6.71 14.74 16.72
C HIS A 516 -5.39 14.17 17.25
N GLU A 517 -5.42 13.69 18.48
CA GLU A 517 -4.35 13.03 19.21
C GLU A 517 -4.74 11.57 19.46
N ASN A 518 -3.76 10.66 19.41
CA ASN A 518 -3.99 9.26 19.77
C ASN A 518 -2.97 8.86 20.83
N TRP A 519 -3.44 8.21 21.89
CA TRP A 519 -2.67 7.89 23.08
C TRP A 519 -2.73 6.40 23.34
N TYR A 520 -1.61 5.76 23.68
CA TYR A 520 -1.60 4.33 23.97
C TYR A 520 -0.72 3.99 25.17
N LEU A 521 -1.01 2.82 25.76
CA LEU A 521 -0.22 2.19 26.80
C LEU A 521 0.74 1.20 26.16
N ASP A 522 2.03 1.49 26.18
CA ASP A 522 3.07 0.57 25.71
C ASP A 522 3.15 -0.66 26.63
N LEU A 523 2.63 -1.80 26.16
CA LEU A 523 2.57 -3.03 26.96
C LEU A 523 3.94 -3.62 27.23
N ASP A 524 4.89 -3.54 26.31
CA ASP A 524 6.25 -4.05 26.52
C ASP A 524 6.93 -3.33 27.69
N GLN A 525 6.91 -2.00 27.65
CA GLN A 525 7.47 -1.18 28.72
C GLN A 525 6.72 -1.30 30.04
N SER A 526 5.41 -1.52 29.99
CA SER A 526 4.56 -1.58 31.18
C SER A 526 4.65 -2.94 31.86
N ASN A 527 4.75 -4.02 31.09
CA ASN A 527 4.88 -5.39 31.61
C ASN A 527 6.32 -5.75 32.02
N ALA A 528 7.35 -5.04 31.52
CA ALA A 528 8.75 -5.27 31.90
C ALA A 528 9.12 -4.88 33.35
N ILE A 529 8.26 -4.16 34.07
CA ILE A 529 8.52 -3.70 35.45
C ILE A 529 7.78 -4.61 36.45
N ASN A 530 8.49 -5.17 37.43
CA ASN A 530 7.91 -6.07 38.43
C ASN A 530 7.65 -5.46 39.83
N GLU A 531 6.44 -5.77 40.33
CA GLU A 531 5.98 -6.00 41.72
C GLU A 531 5.90 -4.87 42.78
N SER A 532 6.37 -3.64 42.54
CA SER A 532 6.10 -2.52 43.48
C SER A 532 5.76 -1.16 42.86
N SER A 533 5.66 -1.08 41.52
CA SER A 533 5.30 0.16 40.83
C SER A 533 3.82 0.49 41.05
N THR A 534 3.56 1.72 41.49
CA THR A 534 2.21 2.20 41.78
C THR A 534 1.44 2.44 40.48
N LYS A 535 0.10 2.49 40.52
CA LYS A 535 -0.76 2.89 39.38
C LYS A 535 -0.25 4.19 38.71
N LEU A 536 0.37 5.08 39.48
CA LEU A 536 1.01 6.33 39.05
C LEU A 536 2.19 6.14 38.09
N ASP A 537 3.00 5.09 38.24
CA ASP A 537 4.18 4.85 37.40
C ASP A 537 3.79 4.37 35.99
N CYS A 538 2.66 3.68 35.87
CA CYS A 538 2.05 3.27 34.60
C CYS A 538 1.42 4.46 33.87
N ILE A 539 0.68 5.32 34.59
CA ILE A 539 0.09 6.56 34.07
C ILE A 539 1.15 7.44 33.40
N ARG A 540 2.34 7.57 34.00
CA ARG A 540 3.45 8.38 33.44
C ARG A 540 4.08 7.82 32.16
N LYS A 541 3.74 6.59 31.77
CA LYS A 541 4.26 5.89 30.59
C LYS A 541 3.27 5.85 29.44
N MET A 542 2.11 6.48 29.56
CA MET A 542 1.25 6.70 28.40
C MET A 542 2.03 7.49 27.35
N VAL A 543 2.09 6.93 26.15
CA VAL A 543 2.81 7.51 25.03
C VAL A 543 1.76 8.19 24.17
N LEU A 544 1.86 9.53 24.04
CA LEU A 544 1.23 10.20 22.90
C LEU A 544 1.83 9.54 21.66
N LYS A 545 0.99 8.92 20.83
CA LYS A 545 1.36 8.47 19.49
C LYS A 545 1.67 9.74 18.72
N SER A 546 2.90 10.22 18.90
CA SER A 546 3.43 11.37 18.18
C SER A 546 3.20 11.07 16.71
N ARG A 547 2.35 11.88 16.08
CA ARG A 547 2.10 11.85 14.64
C ARG A 547 3.40 11.78 13.82
N LEU A 548 4.51 12.20 14.41
CA LEU A 548 5.84 12.27 13.83
C LEU A 548 6.74 11.03 13.99
N LEU A 549 6.37 9.95 14.69
CA LEU A 549 7.27 8.78 14.78
C LEU A 549 6.75 7.57 14.00
N THR A 550 5.55 7.05 14.28
CA THR A 550 5.13 5.76 13.68
C THR A 550 4.70 5.89 12.21
N LEU A 551 3.98 6.96 11.83
CA LEU A 551 3.64 7.26 10.43
C LEU A 551 4.84 7.77 9.63
N LEU A 552 5.76 8.46 10.31
CA LEU A 552 6.99 9.00 9.74
C LEU A 552 7.98 7.89 9.40
N LEU A 553 8.10 6.87 10.25
CA LEU A 553 8.94 5.70 10.00
C LEU A 553 8.36 4.76 8.94
N ILE A 554 7.04 4.65 8.89
CA ILE A 554 6.33 3.96 7.81
C ILE A 554 6.55 4.72 6.50
N LEU A 555 6.29 6.03 6.40
CA LEU A 555 6.43 6.77 5.12
C LEU A 555 7.87 7.03 4.66
N ILE A 556 8.82 7.31 5.56
CA ILE A 556 10.27 7.41 5.24
C ILE A 556 10.74 6.12 4.56
N PHE A 557 10.11 5.01 4.92
CA PHE A 557 10.48 3.70 4.47
C PHE A 557 9.70 3.21 3.24
N PHE A 558 8.38 3.41 3.20
CA PHE A 558 7.57 3.05 2.02
C PHE A 558 7.98 3.81 0.76
N THR A 559 8.56 5.01 0.90
CA THR A 559 9.04 5.81 -0.23
C THR A 559 10.48 5.49 -0.64
N ARG A 560 11.28 4.88 0.25
CA ARG A 560 12.66 4.45 -0.04
C ARG A 560 12.85 2.96 -0.27
N VAL A 561 11.82 2.11 -0.15
CA VAL A 561 12.01 0.64 -0.33
C VAL A 561 11.38 0.12 -1.59
N LYS A 562 10.33 0.79 -2.03
CA LYS A 562 9.94 0.69 -3.43
C LYS A 562 10.65 1.75 -4.26
N GLY A 563 10.96 2.94 -3.75
CA GLY A 563 11.64 3.98 -4.55
C GLY A 563 13.13 3.73 -4.79
N PHE A 564 13.89 3.25 -3.80
CA PHE A 564 15.32 2.95 -3.98
C PHE A 564 15.56 1.65 -4.77
N PHE A 565 14.51 0.82 -4.96
CA PHE A 565 14.55 -0.45 -5.70
C PHE A 565 13.68 -0.50 -6.96
N LEU A 566 12.83 0.50 -7.22
CA LEU A 566 12.06 0.65 -8.47
C LEU A 566 12.59 1.76 -9.38
N ILE A 567 13.71 2.43 -9.04
CA ILE A 567 14.49 3.13 -10.09
C ILE A 567 15.07 2.10 -11.07
N GLU A 568 15.15 0.84 -10.64
CA GLU A 568 15.88 -0.23 -11.29
C GLU A 568 14.99 -1.29 -11.97
N SER A 569 13.67 -1.25 -11.79
CA SER A 569 12.75 -2.15 -12.48
C SER A 569 11.32 -1.59 -12.57
N HIS A 570 10.84 -1.40 -13.80
CA HIS A 570 9.49 -0.95 -14.21
C HIS A 570 9.18 0.56 -14.16
N HIS A 571 9.53 1.26 -15.25
CA HIS A 571 8.69 2.31 -15.81
C HIS A 571 7.44 1.71 -16.48
N VAL A 572 6.49 1.27 -15.64
CA VAL A 572 5.09 1.43 -16.00
C VAL A 572 4.64 2.68 -15.26
N GLU A 573 4.34 3.75 -15.99
CA GLU A 573 3.54 4.86 -15.48
C GLU A 573 2.16 4.32 -15.08
N THR A 574 2.08 3.69 -13.91
CA THR A 574 0.85 3.67 -13.14
C THR A 574 0.83 4.99 -12.40
N LYS A 575 0.03 5.94 -12.92
CA LYS A 575 -0.44 7.08 -12.15
C LYS A 575 -1.19 6.56 -10.92
N ILE A 576 -0.46 6.30 -9.86
CA ILE A 576 -1.03 6.20 -8.52
C ILE A 576 -1.13 7.64 -8.03
N GLU A 577 -2.30 8.26 -8.22
CA GLU A 577 -2.65 9.55 -7.64
C GLU A 577 -2.80 9.41 -6.11
N VAL A 578 -1.68 9.36 -5.38
CA VAL A 578 -1.65 9.84 -3.99
C VAL A 578 -1.50 11.35 -4.09
N LYS A 579 -2.39 12.14 -3.46
CA LYS A 579 -2.30 13.61 -3.49
C LYS A 579 -0.91 14.09 -3.06
N ASP A 580 -0.21 14.74 -3.99
CA ASP A 580 1.18 15.21 -3.91
C ASP A 580 1.49 16.08 -2.67
N GLU A 581 0.52 16.84 -2.14
CA GLU A 581 0.74 17.74 -1.00
C GLU A 581 0.98 17.02 0.35
N ALA A 582 0.33 15.88 0.58
CA ALA A 582 0.51 15.11 1.81
C ALA A 582 1.91 14.49 1.87
N PHE A 583 2.42 14.05 0.71
CA PHE A 583 3.74 13.48 0.56
C PHE A 583 4.84 14.50 0.90
N CYS A 584 4.75 15.73 0.39
CA CYS A 584 5.74 16.78 0.64
C CYS A 584 5.74 17.22 2.11
N SER A 585 4.55 17.33 2.72
CA SER A 585 4.42 17.66 4.14
C SER A 585 5.08 16.62 5.05
N VAL A 586 4.98 15.33 4.70
CA VAL A 586 5.64 14.25 5.43
C VAL A 586 7.15 14.29 5.26
N CYS A 587 7.65 14.56 4.05
CA CYS A 587 9.07 14.77 3.83
C CYS A 587 9.60 15.95 4.65
N HIS A 588 8.89 17.10 4.65
CA HIS A 588 9.30 18.28 5.42
C HIS A 588 9.40 17.96 6.91
N ALA A 589 8.47 17.19 7.46
CA ALA A 589 8.53 16.77 8.86
C ALA A 589 9.74 15.85 9.13
N GLY A 590 10.02 14.90 8.24
CA GLY A 590 11.13 13.95 8.38
C GLY A 590 12.50 14.60 8.30
N MET A 591 12.72 15.46 7.30
CA MET A 591 13.99 16.16 7.15
C MET A 591 14.20 17.19 8.26
N ALA A 592 13.13 17.82 8.78
CA ALA A 592 13.24 18.71 9.93
C ALA A 592 13.71 17.96 11.19
N LEU A 593 13.33 16.70 11.38
CA LEU A 593 13.79 15.89 12.50
C LEU A 593 15.24 15.43 12.34
N LEU A 594 15.64 15.02 11.13
CA LEU A 594 17.03 14.65 10.83
C LEU A 594 18.00 15.83 11.04
N ILE A 595 17.65 17.02 10.53
CA ILE A 595 18.43 18.25 10.74
C ILE A 595 18.57 18.58 12.24
N ASN A 596 17.61 18.19 13.08
CA ASN A 596 17.58 18.50 14.51
C ASN A 596 18.00 17.32 15.41
N ALA A 597 18.43 16.19 14.84
CA ALA A 597 18.88 15.03 15.60
C ALA A 597 20.19 15.36 16.35
N LYS A 598 20.35 14.81 17.56
CA LYS A 598 21.52 15.08 18.42
C LYS A 598 22.54 13.93 18.47
N ASN A 599 22.23 12.78 17.87
CA ASN A 599 23.05 11.58 17.94
C ASN A 599 22.95 10.74 16.66
N ASP A 600 23.96 10.81 15.81
CA ASP A 600 23.97 10.18 14.49
C ASP A 600 24.03 8.65 14.57
N THR A 601 24.67 8.10 15.61
CA THR A 601 24.77 6.64 15.77
C THR A 601 23.41 6.02 16.06
N GLU A 602 22.57 6.69 16.84
CA GLU A 602 21.20 6.23 17.09
C GLU A 602 20.33 6.30 15.83
N VAL A 603 20.53 7.32 15.00
CA VAL A 603 19.81 7.48 13.72
C VAL A 603 20.18 6.36 12.75
N LEU A 604 21.47 6.03 12.62
CA LEU A 604 21.94 4.97 11.71
C LEU A 604 21.52 3.58 12.20
N MET A 605 21.69 3.26 13.49
CA MET A 605 21.24 1.97 14.04
C MET A 605 19.74 1.77 13.90
N PHE A 606 18.98 2.85 14.10
CA PHE A 606 17.54 2.83 13.93
C PHE A 606 17.16 2.62 12.44
N ALA A 607 17.87 3.24 11.50
CA ALA A 607 17.64 3.04 10.07
C ALA A 607 17.92 1.61 9.62
N ALA A 608 19.00 0.98 10.12
CA ALA A 608 19.34 -0.41 9.82
C ALA A 608 18.31 -1.39 10.42
N LYS A 609 17.88 -1.16 11.66
CA LYS A 609 16.82 -1.97 12.28
C LYS A 609 15.50 -1.87 11.51
N LEU A 610 15.11 -0.65 11.15
CA LEU A 610 13.91 -0.41 10.37
C LEU A 610 13.98 -1.16 9.04
N CYS A 611 15.17 -1.16 8.40
CA CYS A 611 15.46 -1.87 7.15
C CYS A 611 15.06 -3.36 7.20
N VAL A 612 15.35 -4.02 8.32
CA VAL A 612 15.01 -5.42 8.57
C VAL A 612 13.55 -5.62 8.92
N ASP A 613 13.02 -4.81 9.85
CA ASP A 613 11.67 -4.97 10.41
C ASP A 613 10.58 -4.86 9.35
N LEU A 614 10.85 -4.13 8.28
CA LEU A 614 9.93 -3.89 7.17
C LEU A 614 10.31 -4.68 5.90
N HIS A 615 11.19 -5.65 6.03
CA HIS A 615 11.55 -6.61 4.99
C HIS A 615 12.09 -5.97 3.69
N ILE A 616 12.90 -4.89 3.77
CA ILE A 616 13.63 -4.36 2.60
C ILE A 616 14.59 -5.40 2.07
N ALA A 617 15.49 -5.78 2.95
CA ALA A 617 16.62 -6.61 2.68
C ALA A 617 16.87 -7.40 3.95
N ASN A 618 17.78 -8.35 3.86
CA ASN A 618 18.23 -9.05 5.06
C ASN A 618 19.05 -8.11 5.96
N GLU A 619 19.25 -8.53 7.20
CA GLU A 619 20.00 -7.79 8.22
C GLU A 619 21.39 -7.38 7.75
N GLU A 620 22.12 -8.31 7.11
CA GLU A 620 23.46 -8.05 6.59
C GLU A 620 23.48 -6.91 5.57
N MET A 621 22.58 -6.95 4.58
CA MET A 621 22.51 -5.91 3.55
C MET A 621 22.05 -4.56 4.11
N CYS A 622 21.11 -4.58 5.05
CA CYS A 622 20.63 -3.38 5.74
C CYS A 622 21.76 -2.68 6.50
N ASP A 623 22.57 -3.44 7.23
CA ASP A 623 23.72 -2.91 7.95
C ASP A 623 24.78 -2.33 6.98
N GLU A 624 25.11 -3.05 5.90
CA GLU A 624 26.11 -2.63 4.91
C GLU A 624 25.69 -1.35 4.15
N VAL A 625 24.44 -1.28 3.68
CA VAL A 625 23.92 -0.08 2.97
C VAL A 625 23.96 1.15 3.88
N ILE A 626 23.53 1.00 5.13
CA ILE A 626 23.50 2.12 6.08
C ILE A 626 24.92 2.51 6.52
N ALA A 627 25.82 1.55 6.71
CA ALA A 627 27.21 1.82 7.02
C ALA A 627 27.92 2.55 5.87
N LEU A 628 27.63 2.18 4.62
CA LEU A 628 28.24 2.77 3.43
C LEU A 628 27.73 4.19 3.15
N ASN A 629 26.43 4.46 3.30
CA ASN A 629 25.83 5.76 2.95
C ASN A 629 25.69 6.73 4.13
N GLY A 630 25.71 6.23 5.36
CA GLY A 630 25.47 7.02 6.58
C GLY A 630 26.38 8.24 6.73
N PRO A 631 27.72 8.11 6.60
CA PRO A 631 28.64 9.23 6.73
C PRO A 631 28.36 10.38 5.77
N ASP A 632 28.12 10.10 4.48
CA ASP A 632 27.81 11.13 3.48
C ASP A 632 26.48 11.85 3.78
N ILE A 633 25.46 11.10 4.19
CA ILE A 633 24.15 11.67 4.57
C ILE A 633 24.31 12.62 5.77
N ILE A 634 25.08 12.21 6.79
CA ILE A 634 25.36 13.06 7.96
C ILE A 634 26.13 14.30 7.52
N TYR A 635 27.18 14.14 6.72
CA TYR A 635 27.98 15.26 6.23
C TYR A 635 27.14 16.28 5.45
N ILE A 636 26.26 15.81 4.56
CA ILE A 636 25.33 16.66 3.82
C ILE A 636 24.43 17.44 4.78
N VAL A 637 23.85 16.78 5.79
CA VAL A 637 22.95 17.43 6.76
C VAL A 637 23.69 18.47 7.61
N GLU A 638 24.91 18.17 8.05
CA GLU A 638 25.71 19.08 8.89
C GLU A 638 26.23 20.30 8.13
N HIS A 639 26.57 20.14 6.84
CA HIS A 639 27.22 21.19 6.03
C HIS A 639 26.28 21.91 5.07
N ALA A 640 25.03 21.47 4.95
CA ALA A 640 24.00 22.19 4.21
C ALA A 640 23.50 23.39 5.03
N GLU A 641 24.35 24.40 5.22
CA GLU A 641 24.02 25.65 5.91
C GLU A 641 22.72 26.24 5.32
N ASN A 642 21.74 26.49 6.20
CA ASN A 642 20.40 26.99 5.87
C ASN A 642 19.52 26.08 4.99
N ALA A 643 19.88 24.82 4.76
CA ALA A 643 18.96 23.88 4.12
C ALA A 643 17.82 23.57 5.08
N THR A 644 16.62 23.96 4.67
CA THR A 644 15.40 23.60 5.37
C THR A 644 14.92 22.22 4.91
N ALA A 645 14.03 21.63 5.68
CA ALA A 645 13.34 20.44 5.25
C ALA A 645 12.57 20.63 3.94
N GLU A 646 12.02 21.83 3.72
CA GLU A 646 11.39 22.24 2.47
C GLU A 646 12.37 22.22 1.30
N ASP A 647 13.62 22.64 1.52
CA ASP A 647 14.68 22.61 0.50
C ASP A 647 15.04 21.20 0.08
N ILE A 648 15.26 20.32 1.06
CA ILE A 648 15.69 18.95 0.79
C ILE A 648 14.57 18.18 0.08
N CYS A 649 13.33 18.33 0.53
CA CYS A 649 12.19 17.65 -0.06
C CYS A 649 11.76 18.23 -1.41
N GLY A 650 11.82 19.55 -1.56
CA GLY A 650 11.58 20.24 -2.82
C GLY A 650 12.66 19.99 -3.87
N MET A 651 13.83 19.44 -3.49
CA MET A 651 14.84 18.94 -4.44
C MET A 651 14.65 17.46 -4.74
N VAL A 652 14.48 16.62 -3.72
CA VAL A 652 14.46 15.16 -3.88
C VAL A 652 13.17 14.66 -4.52
N PHE A 653 12.05 15.36 -4.34
CA PHE A 653 10.73 14.85 -4.71
C PHE A 653 9.93 15.77 -5.65
N GLN A 654 10.62 16.40 -6.59
CA GLN A 654 10.01 17.28 -7.60
C GLN A 654 8.99 16.55 -8.48
N ASN A 655 9.24 15.28 -8.78
CA ASN A 655 8.32 14.40 -9.54
C ASN A 655 7.03 14.06 -8.78
N ARG A 656 6.97 14.32 -7.48
CA ARG A 656 5.81 14.17 -6.59
C ARG A 656 5.21 15.53 -6.21
N GLY A 657 5.47 16.57 -7.00
CA GLY A 657 4.92 17.91 -6.77
C GLY A 657 5.52 18.69 -5.61
N CYS A 658 6.59 18.21 -4.96
CA CYS A 658 7.27 18.97 -3.91
C CYS A 658 8.06 20.12 -4.49
N THR A 659 7.94 21.28 -3.86
CA THR A 659 8.62 22.50 -4.29
C THR A 659 9.35 23.11 -3.11
N THR A 660 10.46 23.79 -3.41
CA THR A 660 11.15 24.65 -2.46
C THR A 660 10.84 26.09 -2.82
N SER A 661 10.52 26.92 -1.83
CA SER A 661 10.38 28.37 -2.00
C SER A 661 11.72 29.12 -1.89
N ASN A 662 12.82 28.41 -1.59
CA ASN A 662 14.12 29.03 -1.37
C ASN A 662 14.74 29.51 -2.70
N PRO A 663 14.94 30.82 -2.87
CA PRO A 663 15.46 31.39 -4.11
C PRO A 663 16.91 30.98 -4.40
N ASP A 664 17.69 30.56 -3.40
CA ASP A 664 19.04 30.04 -3.60
C ASP A 664 19.01 28.62 -4.20
N ARG A 665 17.86 27.95 -4.15
CA ARG A 665 17.63 26.60 -4.69
C ARG A 665 16.84 26.62 -6.00
N ILE A 666 16.11 27.70 -6.27
CA ILE A 666 15.50 27.99 -7.57
C ILE A 666 16.45 28.86 -8.39
N TRP A 667 17.34 28.23 -9.15
CA TRP A 667 18.29 28.93 -9.99
C TRP A 667 17.86 28.94 -11.46
N LYS A 668 18.30 29.96 -12.20
CA LYS A 668 18.07 30.10 -13.63
C LYS A 668 19.41 30.30 -14.33
N VAL A 669 19.61 29.59 -15.43
CA VAL A 669 20.73 29.88 -16.34
C VAL A 669 20.43 31.17 -17.08
N THR A 670 21.30 32.16 -16.93
CA THR A 670 21.23 33.38 -17.74
C THR A 670 21.75 33.06 -19.13
N LEU A 671 20.87 33.13 -20.13
CA LEU A 671 21.26 32.93 -21.52
C LEU A 671 21.98 34.17 -22.07
N PRO A 672 22.89 34.00 -23.04
CA PRO A 672 23.47 35.11 -23.77
C PRO A 672 22.38 36.02 -24.36
N ASN A 673 22.60 37.33 -24.35
CA ASN A 673 21.70 38.32 -24.93
C ASN A 673 21.81 38.35 -26.48
N THR A 674 21.59 37.20 -27.10
CA THR A 674 21.53 37.00 -28.55
C THR A 674 20.13 36.57 -28.92
N THR A 675 19.53 37.24 -29.90
CA THR A 675 18.19 36.88 -30.38
C THR A 675 18.19 35.44 -30.91
N LYS A 676 17.26 34.61 -30.41
CA LYS A 676 17.04 33.25 -30.94
C LYS A 676 16.79 33.36 -32.46
N PRO A 677 17.60 32.67 -33.30
CA PRO A 677 17.38 32.67 -34.74
C PRO A 677 15.99 32.12 -35.08
N THR A 678 15.41 32.58 -36.19
CA THR A 678 14.22 31.94 -36.75
C THR A 678 14.58 30.51 -37.17
N VAL A 679 13.75 29.54 -36.78
CA VAL A 679 13.89 28.16 -37.27
C VAL A 679 13.35 28.11 -38.68
N ASP A 680 14.24 28.07 -39.66
CA ASP A 680 13.88 27.71 -41.03
C ASP A 680 13.87 26.18 -41.10
N GLU A 681 12.76 25.58 -41.57
CA GLU A 681 12.72 24.14 -41.85
C GLU A 681 13.79 23.81 -42.89
N PRO A 682 14.80 22.99 -42.54
CA PRO A 682 15.83 22.63 -43.50
C PRO A 682 15.25 21.73 -44.60
N PRO A 683 15.74 21.85 -45.83
CA PRO A 683 15.26 21.03 -46.94
C PRO A 683 15.43 19.53 -46.63
N LEU A 684 14.44 18.72 -47.00
CA LEU A 684 14.53 17.26 -46.97
C LEU A 684 15.70 16.82 -47.86
N TYR A 685 16.78 16.34 -47.25
CA TYR A 685 17.97 15.88 -47.96
C TYR A 685 17.72 14.48 -48.56
N GLY A 686 18.13 14.28 -49.81
CA GLY A 686 17.96 13.02 -50.53
C GLY A 686 18.89 11.89 -50.05
N THR A 687 18.51 10.65 -50.34
CA THR A 687 19.13 9.37 -49.92
C THR A 687 20.50 9.06 -50.54
N GLU A 688 21.14 10.00 -51.23
CA GLU A 688 22.44 9.80 -51.92
C GLU A 688 23.63 10.52 -51.25
N ASN A 689 23.41 11.11 -50.07
CA ASN A 689 24.44 11.86 -49.35
C ASN A 689 25.32 10.95 -48.49
N PRO A 690 26.58 11.34 -48.20
CA PRO A 690 27.42 10.64 -47.24
C PRO A 690 26.71 10.55 -45.89
N THR A 691 26.92 9.45 -45.17
CA THR A 691 26.38 9.24 -43.81
C THR A 691 27.50 8.85 -42.86
N LEU A 692 27.30 9.10 -41.57
CA LEU A 692 28.11 8.55 -40.50
C LEU A 692 27.37 7.40 -39.81
N LYS A 693 28.09 6.39 -39.35
CA LYS A 693 27.57 5.37 -38.44
C LYS A 693 28.12 5.56 -37.04
N VAL A 694 27.23 5.66 -36.06
CA VAL A 694 27.58 5.94 -34.66
C VAL A 694 27.07 4.82 -33.78
N LEU A 695 27.97 4.16 -33.07
CA LEU A 695 27.62 3.14 -32.08
C LEU A 695 27.27 3.82 -30.75
N HIS A 696 26.20 3.38 -30.10
CA HIS A 696 25.81 3.83 -28.77
C HIS A 696 25.79 2.65 -27.81
N LEU A 697 26.64 2.74 -26.80
CA LEU A 697 26.75 1.84 -25.66
C LEU A 697 26.18 2.55 -24.43
N ALA A 698 25.30 1.90 -23.68
CA ALA A 698 24.67 2.45 -22.49
C ALA A 698 24.50 1.35 -21.43
N ASP A 699 24.63 1.70 -20.15
CA ASP A 699 24.28 0.83 -19.02
C ASP A 699 24.98 -0.53 -19.12
N THR A 700 26.32 -0.47 -19.15
CA THR A 700 27.18 -1.63 -19.34
C THR A 700 27.08 -2.62 -18.18
N HIS A 701 26.98 -2.12 -16.94
CA HIS A 701 26.93 -2.85 -15.67
C HIS A 701 27.65 -4.20 -15.70
N PHE A 702 28.97 -4.14 -15.91
CA PHE A 702 29.79 -5.34 -15.94
C PHE A 702 29.91 -5.92 -14.54
N ASP A 703 29.42 -7.14 -14.30
CA ASP A 703 29.62 -7.85 -13.03
C ASP A 703 30.85 -8.79 -13.08
N PRO A 704 31.97 -8.45 -12.42
CA PRO A 704 33.14 -9.33 -12.34
C PRO A 704 32.90 -10.61 -11.55
N LYS A 705 31.81 -10.67 -10.76
CA LYS A 705 31.44 -11.82 -9.94
C LYS A 705 30.29 -12.65 -10.52
N TYR A 706 29.82 -12.33 -11.72
CA TYR A 706 28.81 -13.14 -12.40
C TYR A 706 29.27 -14.60 -12.50
N SER A 707 28.41 -15.53 -12.09
CA SER A 707 28.72 -16.95 -11.98
C SER A 707 27.63 -17.79 -12.62
N PRO A 708 27.88 -18.44 -13.77
CA PRO A 708 26.93 -19.37 -14.38
C PRO A 708 26.51 -20.48 -13.39
N GLY A 709 25.21 -20.76 -13.35
CA GLY A 709 24.57 -21.70 -12.43
C GLY A 709 24.28 -21.15 -11.03
N ALA A 710 24.71 -19.93 -10.70
CA ALA A 710 24.29 -19.24 -9.48
C ALA A 710 22.79 -18.95 -9.53
N ASN A 711 22.16 -18.82 -8.37
CA ASN A 711 20.71 -18.60 -8.32
C ASN A 711 20.32 -17.24 -8.94
N ILE A 712 19.32 -17.25 -9.84
CA ILE A 712 18.75 -16.03 -10.43
C ILE A 712 17.73 -15.36 -9.49
N THR A 713 17.18 -16.12 -8.53
CA THR A 713 16.23 -15.64 -7.52
C THR A 713 16.82 -15.82 -6.13
N CYS A 714 17.57 -14.82 -5.65
CA CYS A 714 18.25 -14.86 -4.37
C CYS A 714 17.44 -14.13 -3.28
N ASP A 715 17.37 -14.71 -2.07
CA ASP A 715 16.56 -14.17 -0.98
C ASP A 715 17.11 -12.80 -0.51
N GLN A 716 16.30 -11.75 -0.65
CA GLN A 716 16.52 -10.42 -0.06
C GLN A 716 17.83 -9.72 -0.48
N MET A 717 18.38 -10.05 -1.65
CA MET A 717 19.49 -9.34 -2.30
C MET A 717 19.03 -8.79 -3.65
N TYR A 718 19.50 -7.59 -4.01
CA TYR A 718 19.03 -6.87 -5.21
C TYR A 718 19.77 -7.23 -6.49
N LEU A 719 20.93 -7.88 -6.38
CA LEU A 719 21.69 -8.42 -7.50
C LEU A 719 22.04 -9.88 -7.21
N CYS A 720 21.59 -10.76 -8.09
CA CYS A 720 21.75 -12.21 -8.09
C CYS A 720 22.73 -12.65 -9.19
N CYS A 721 22.68 -13.92 -9.61
CA CYS A 721 23.54 -14.51 -10.64
C CYS A 721 25.06 -14.45 -10.38
N ARG A 722 25.48 -14.20 -9.14
CA ARG A 722 26.89 -13.97 -8.79
C ARG A 722 27.36 -14.86 -7.65
N GLU A 723 28.66 -14.85 -7.40
CA GLU A 723 29.22 -15.47 -6.21
C GLU A 723 28.53 -14.92 -4.95
N GLY A 724 27.90 -15.81 -4.17
CA GLY A 724 27.14 -15.45 -2.97
C GLY A 724 25.61 -15.51 -3.13
N SER A 725 25.07 -15.60 -4.36
CA SER A 725 23.61 -15.68 -4.58
C SER A 725 22.96 -17.00 -4.17
N GLY A 726 23.76 -17.97 -3.68
CA GLY A 726 23.29 -19.30 -3.28
C GLY A 726 23.08 -20.25 -4.44
N THR A 727 22.69 -21.49 -4.12
CA THR A 727 22.38 -22.54 -5.10
C THR A 727 20.89 -22.54 -5.38
N PRO A 728 20.46 -22.53 -6.66
CA PRO A 728 19.03 -22.53 -6.99
C PRO A 728 18.35 -23.83 -6.54
N VAL A 729 17.11 -23.71 -6.07
CA VAL A 729 16.30 -24.86 -5.63
C VAL A 729 15.80 -25.66 -6.84
N ASP A 730 15.34 -24.97 -7.89
CA ASP A 730 15.07 -25.55 -9.21
C ASP A 730 16.31 -25.36 -10.10
N PRO A 731 16.87 -26.43 -10.71
CA PRO A 731 17.98 -26.29 -11.66
C PRO A 731 17.72 -25.33 -12.83
N ASN A 732 16.45 -25.05 -13.17
CA ASN A 732 16.09 -24.06 -14.20
C ASN A 732 16.28 -22.60 -13.73
N ASP A 733 16.39 -22.37 -12.43
CA ASP A 733 16.63 -21.04 -11.83
C ASP A 733 18.14 -20.76 -11.69
N GLY A 734 18.99 -21.52 -12.39
CA GLY A 734 20.42 -21.29 -12.47
C GLY A 734 20.77 -20.29 -13.57
N ALA A 735 21.68 -19.36 -13.25
CA ALA A 735 22.16 -18.35 -14.17
C ALA A 735 22.74 -18.99 -15.44
N GLY A 736 22.25 -18.56 -16.59
CA GLY A 736 22.79 -18.91 -17.90
C GLY A 736 24.25 -18.47 -18.06
N PHE A 737 24.95 -19.07 -19.03
CA PHE A 737 26.33 -18.69 -19.30
C PHE A 737 26.41 -17.26 -19.85
N TRP A 738 25.54 -16.90 -20.79
CA TRP A 738 25.59 -15.61 -21.49
C TRP A 738 24.88 -14.46 -20.75
N GLY A 739 24.29 -14.70 -19.59
CA GLY A 739 23.36 -13.78 -18.94
C GLY A 739 22.05 -14.49 -18.59
N SER A 740 21.17 -13.83 -17.82
CA SER A 740 19.89 -14.39 -17.40
C SER A 740 18.84 -13.32 -17.20
N MET A 741 17.59 -13.66 -17.51
CA MET A 741 16.42 -12.86 -17.14
C MET A 741 16.21 -12.99 -15.63
N GLY A 742 16.50 -11.91 -14.91
CA GLY A 742 16.28 -11.77 -13.48
C GLY A 742 16.97 -10.51 -12.97
N ASN A 743 17.15 -10.42 -11.65
CA ASN A 743 17.92 -9.36 -11.01
C ASN A 743 19.42 -9.61 -11.19
N CYS A 744 19.90 -9.56 -12.43
CA CYS A 744 21.25 -9.97 -12.78
C CYS A 744 21.90 -8.96 -13.72
N ASP A 745 23.19 -8.74 -13.51
CA ASP A 745 24.05 -7.96 -14.38
C ASP A 745 24.79 -8.88 -15.37
N ILE A 746 25.57 -8.30 -16.27
CA ILE A 746 26.16 -9.02 -17.40
C ILE A 746 27.60 -9.50 -17.13
N PRO A 747 27.97 -10.73 -17.51
CA PRO A 747 29.36 -11.17 -17.47
C PRO A 747 30.19 -10.58 -18.62
N LYS A 748 31.51 -10.48 -18.39
CA LYS A 748 32.48 -9.95 -19.35
C LYS A 748 32.41 -10.61 -20.74
N TRP A 749 32.31 -11.94 -20.80
CA TRP A 749 32.37 -12.66 -22.07
C TRP A 749 31.15 -12.40 -22.97
N SER A 750 30.01 -11.99 -22.40
CA SER A 750 28.85 -11.55 -23.18
C SER A 750 29.08 -10.18 -23.80
N LEU A 751 29.71 -9.26 -23.06
CA LEU A 751 30.17 -7.97 -23.61
C LEU A 751 31.22 -8.18 -24.72
N GLU A 752 32.18 -9.10 -24.51
CA GLU A 752 33.15 -9.50 -25.54
C GLU A 752 32.47 -10.03 -26.81
N ALA A 753 31.42 -10.85 -26.68
CA ALA A 753 30.65 -11.35 -27.82
C ALA A 753 29.93 -10.22 -28.57
N LEU A 754 29.29 -9.28 -27.86
CA LEU A 754 28.68 -8.09 -28.45
C LEU A 754 29.73 -7.26 -29.20
N TYR A 755 30.85 -6.94 -28.57
CA TYR A 755 31.89 -6.09 -29.16
C TYR A 755 32.59 -6.77 -30.34
N GLN A 756 32.85 -8.08 -30.26
CA GLN A 756 33.37 -8.87 -31.39
C GLN A 756 32.41 -8.81 -32.58
N TYR A 757 31.11 -9.04 -32.34
CA TYR A 757 30.11 -8.99 -33.39
C TYR A 757 30.04 -7.61 -34.05
N ILE A 758 30.05 -6.53 -33.26
CA ILE A 758 30.06 -5.17 -33.79
C ILE A 758 31.31 -4.92 -34.63
N SER A 759 32.50 -5.27 -34.11
CA SER A 759 33.76 -5.10 -34.83
C SER A 759 33.80 -5.86 -36.16
N ASP A 760 33.24 -7.08 -36.20
CA ASP A 760 33.27 -7.91 -37.41
C ASP A 760 32.25 -7.47 -38.46
N ASN A 761 31.06 -7.02 -38.03
CA ASN A 761 29.93 -6.76 -38.93
C ASN A 761 29.72 -5.27 -39.23
N ASN A 762 30.28 -4.37 -38.41
CA ASN A 762 30.19 -2.91 -38.56
C ASN A 762 31.59 -2.26 -38.47
N PRO A 763 32.54 -2.62 -39.37
CA PRO A 763 33.88 -2.05 -39.35
C PRO A 763 33.91 -0.57 -39.79
N ASP A 764 32.78 -0.03 -40.23
CA ASP A 764 32.57 1.34 -40.70
C ASP A 764 31.97 2.27 -39.64
N ILE A 765 31.97 1.90 -38.35
CA ILE A 765 31.64 2.82 -37.25
C ILE A 765 32.63 3.99 -37.23
N ASP A 766 32.11 5.21 -37.29
CA ASP A 766 32.91 6.44 -37.30
C ASP A 766 33.33 6.86 -35.88
N PHE A 767 32.44 6.72 -34.90
CA PHE A 767 32.71 6.97 -33.49
C PHE A 767 31.69 6.28 -32.57
N ILE A 768 32.02 6.21 -31.29
CA ILE A 768 31.21 5.58 -30.24
C ILE A 768 30.75 6.65 -29.25
N ILE A 769 29.48 6.63 -28.90
CA ILE A 769 28.91 7.32 -27.73
C ILE A 769 28.77 6.27 -26.63
N TRP A 770 29.29 6.55 -25.42
CA TRP A 770 29.20 5.62 -24.29
C TRP A 770 28.65 6.33 -23.06
N THR A 771 27.39 6.12 -22.71
CA THR A 771 26.68 6.95 -21.72
C THR A 771 26.80 6.48 -20.26
N GLY A 772 27.85 5.71 -19.93
CA GLY A 772 28.19 5.37 -18.54
C GLY A 772 27.43 4.15 -18.00
N ASP A 773 27.31 4.11 -16.66
CA ASP A 773 26.75 3.00 -15.88
C ASP A 773 27.48 1.69 -16.14
N ILE A 774 28.78 1.72 -15.86
CA ILE A 774 29.74 0.63 -16.04
C ILE A 774 29.75 -0.29 -14.82
N VAL A 775 29.58 0.28 -13.62
CA VAL A 775 29.66 -0.43 -12.33
C VAL A 775 28.34 -1.18 -12.07
N PRO A 776 28.38 -2.46 -11.65
CA PRO A 776 27.19 -3.28 -11.44
C PRO A 776 26.35 -2.85 -10.22
N HIS A 777 25.13 -3.35 -10.12
CA HIS A 777 24.11 -3.00 -9.13
C HIS A 777 24.38 -3.54 -7.71
N ASN A 778 25.59 -4.04 -7.39
CA ASN A 778 25.95 -4.48 -6.03
C ASN A 778 26.35 -3.32 -5.11
N SER A 779 25.64 -2.20 -5.20
CA SER A 779 25.97 -0.91 -4.59
C SER A 779 26.28 -1.00 -3.08
N TRP A 780 25.66 -1.94 -2.36
CA TRP A 780 25.90 -2.20 -0.93
C TRP A 780 27.29 -2.75 -0.60
N SER A 781 28.05 -3.23 -1.59
CA SER A 781 29.33 -3.93 -1.38
C SER A 781 30.44 -3.42 -2.33
N THR A 782 30.33 -2.17 -2.76
CA THR A 782 31.32 -1.51 -3.62
C THR A 782 32.33 -0.69 -2.82
N SER A 783 33.40 -0.24 -3.49
CA SER A 783 34.40 0.68 -2.95
C SER A 783 34.98 1.53 -4.07
N ARG A 784 35.64 2.65 -3.72
CA ARG A 784 36.32 3.51 -4.71
C ARG A 784 37.28 2.70 -5.61
N GLU A 785 38.12 1.85 -5.00
CA GLU A 785 39.08 1.00 -5.73
C GLU A 785 38.38 -0.03 -6.62
N TYR A 786 37.29 -0.65 -6.13
CA TYR A 786 36.50 -1.59 -6.91
C TYR A 786 35.91 -0.91 -8.16
N ASN A 787 35.25 0.24 -8.00
CA ASN A 787 34.64 0.97 -9.11
C ASN A 787 35.69 1.38 -10.16
N LEU A 788 36.82 1.97 -9.74
CA LEU A 788 37.90 2.33 -10.66
C LEU A 788 38.48 1.12 -11.40
N GLY A 789 38.55 -0.04 -10.75
CA GLY A 789 38.99 -1.29 -11.37
C GLY A 789 38.06 -1.73 -12.49
N VAL A 790 36.74 -1.74 -12.23
CA VAL A 790 35.70 -2.10 -13.21
C VAL A 790 35.70 -1.12 -14.39
N ILE A 791 35.78 0.19 -14.11
CA ILE A 791 35.82 1.25 -15.13
C ILE A 791 37.06 1.10 -16.04
N ASN A 792 38.23 0.91 -15.45
CA ASN A 792 39.46 0.69 -16.21
C ASN A 792 39.37 -0.56 -17.09
N GLU A 793 38.87 -1.67 -16.54
CA GLU A 793 38.75 -2.93 -17.27
C GLU A 793 37.83 -2.80 -18.49
N MET A 794 36.68 -2.13 -18.34
CA MET A 794 35.76 -1.92 -19.46
C MET A 794 36.29 -0.91 -20.48
N ALA A 795 37.01 0.13 -20.04
CA ALA A 795 37.65 1.06 -20.95
C ALA A 795 38.75 0.38 -21.79
N ASP A 796 39.52 -0.53 -21.21
CA ASP A 796 40.50 -1.37 -21.91
C ASP A 796 39.81 -2.32 -22.88
N LEU A 797 38.69 -2.94 -22.47
CA LEU A 797 37.90 -3.83 -23.31
C LEU A 797 37.40 -3.13 -24.56
N VAL A 798 36.70 -1.98 -24.41
CA VAL A 798 36.23 -1.16 -25.53
C VAL A 798 37.39 -0.75 -26.44
N SER A 799 38.52 -0.32 -25.86
CA SER A 799 39.72 0.08 -26.64
C SER A 799 40.30 -1.07 -27.46
N SER A 800 40.21 -2.31 -26.95
CA SER A 800 40.76 -3.50 -27.60
C SER A 800 39.95 -3.95 -28.82
N TYR A 801 38.61 -3.83 -28.75
CA TYR A 801 37.70 -4.21 -29.83
C TYR A 801 37.49 -3.11 -30.87
N PHE A 802 37.65 -1.85 -30.48
CA PHE A 802 37.45 -0.70 -31.36
C PHE A 802 38.72 0.16 -31.51
N PRO A 803 39.84 -0.43 -31.96
CA PRO A 803 41.11 0.28 -32.01
C PRO A 803 41.08 1.43 -33.02
N GLY A 804 41.40 2.63 -32.54
CA GLY A 804 41.46 3.84 -33.38
C GLY A 804 40.11 4.48 -33.67
N ILE A 805 39.00 3.92 -33.17
CA ILE A 805 37.68 4.55 -33.22
C ILE A 805 37.56 5.51 -32.03
N PRO A 806 37.24 6.80 -32.23
CA PRO A 806 37.01 7.73 -31.12
C PRO A 806 35.82 7.31 -30.26
N VAL A 807 35.99 7.32 -28.94
CA VAL A 807 34.92 7.09 -27.96
C VAL A 807 34.65 8.39 -27.20
N PHE A 808 33.38 8.75 -27.11
CA PHE A 808 32.91 9.92 -26.38
C PHE A 808 32.07 9.47 -25.18
N PRO A 809 32.70 9.26 -24.02
CA PRO A 809 32.01 8.79 -22.83
C PRO A 809 31.24 9.91 -22.10
N ALA A 810 30.23 9.53 -21.33
CA ALA A 810 29.60 10.30 -20.27
C ALA A 810 29.62 9.50 -18.96
N VAL A 811 29.49 10.19 -17.83
CA VAL A 811 29.45 9.56 -16.50
C VAL A 811 28.01 9.19 -16.15
N GLY A 812 27.78 7.94 -15.75
CA GLY A 812 26.51 7.45 -15.23
C GLY A 812 26.41 7.64 -13.72
N ASN A 813 25.32 7.15 -13.13
CA ASN A 813 25.06 7.31 -11.71
C ASN A 813 25.74 6.23 -10.84
N HIS A 814 26.14 5.10 -11.42
CA HIS A 814 26.80 4.00 -10.72
C HIS A 814 28.33 4.12 -10.60
N GLU A 815 28.97 5.05 -11.32
CA GLU A 815 30.44 5.22 -11.24
C GLU A 815 30.95 5.64 -9.86
N ALA A 816 30.16 6.41 -9.11
CA ALA A 816 30.52 6.88 -7.76
C ALA A 816 30.37 5.78 -6.69
N ASN A 817 31.07 5.96 -5.58
CA ASN A 817 30.91 5.15 -4.37
C ASN A 817 30.82 6.05 -3.14
N PRO A 818 29.69 6.06 -2.42
CA PRO A 818 28.43 5.35 -2.72
C PRO A 818 27.77 5.77 -4.04
N ALA A 819 26.96 4.90 -4.65
CA ALA A 819 26.29 5.19 -5.91
C ALA A 819 25.39 6.44 -5.82
N ASN A 820 25.28 7.21 -6.90
CA ASN A 820 24.56 8.49 -6.99
C ASN A 820 25.16 9.67 -6.20
N LEU A 821 26.24 9.47 -5.42
CA LEU A 821 26.83 10.55 -4.63
C LEU A 821 27.90 11.32 -5.42
N PHE A 822 27.46 12.39 -6.06
CA PHE A 822 28.29 13.32 -6.84
C PHE A 822 28.34 14.70 -6.16
N PRO A 823 29.21 14.91 -5.16
CA PRO A 823 29.39 16.21 -4.51
C PRO A 823 29.80 17.30 -5.51
N GLN A 824 29.46 18.55 -5.22
CA GLN A 824 29.88 19.68 -6.05
C GLN A 824 31.38 19.98 -5.88
N PRO A 825 32.06 20.56 -6.89
CA PRO A 825 33.51 20.79 -6.87
C PRO A 825 34.04 21.69 -5.74
N TYR A 826 33.16 22.38 -4.99
CA TYR A 826 33.56 23.17 -3.83
C TYR A 826 33.76 22.33 -2.55
N ILE A 827 33.24 21.10 -2.51
CA ILE A 827 33.51 20.14 -1.44
C ILE A 827 34.93 19.62 -1.64
N THR A 828 35.80 19.88 -0.66
CA THR A 828 37.24 19.57 -0.72
C THR A 828 37.70 18.68 0.43
N ASP A 829 36.75 18.16 1.20
CA ASP A 829 37.02 17.20 2.26
C ASP A 829 37.41 15.85 1.62
N PRO A 830 38.62 15.31 1.88
CA PRO A 830 39.11 14.08 1.26
C PRO A 830 38.23 12.86 1.49
N ASP A 831 37.44 12.86 2.57
CA ASP A 831 36.53 11.77 2.88
C ASP A 831 35.26 11.84 2.01
N PHE A 832 34.87 13.03 1.51
CA PHE A 832 33.60 13.26 0.82
C PHE A 832 33.72 13.82 -0.60
N ASP A 833 34.92 14.19 -1.08
CA ASP A 833 35.10 14.71 -2.43
C ASP A 833 35.08 13.60 -3.50
N ILE A 834 34.83 14.00 -4.76
CA ILE A 834 34.73 13.11 -5.93
C ILE A 834 35.95 13.15 -6.85
N SER A 835 37.01 13.87 -6.46
CA SER A 835 38.21 14.04 -7.31
C SER A 835 38.86 12.70 -7.64
N TRP A 836 38.81 11.73 -6.72
CA TRP A 836 39.30 10.37 -6.94
C TRP A 836 38.72 9.70 -8.19
N LEU A 837 37.45 10.01 -8.53
CA LEU A 837 36.79 9.48 -9.71
C LEU A 837 37.10 10.34 -10.93
N TYR A 838 36.95 11.67 -10.82
CA TYR A 838 37.07 12.57 -11.97
C TYR A 838 38.51 12.69 -12.49
N ASP A 839 39.50 12.63 -11.62
CA ASP A 839 40.90 12.58 -12.02
C ASP A 839 41.20 11.28 -12.78
N GLU A 840 40.71 10.14 -12.29
CA GLU A 840 40.87 8.84 -12.96
C GLU A 840 40.15 8.82 -14.31
N LEU A 841 38.90 9.29 -14.39
CA LEU A 841 38.17 9.43 -15.67
C LEU A 841 38.92 10.35 -16.63
N SER A 842 39.48 11.45 -16.12
CA SER A 842 40.33 12.34 -16.93
C SER A 842 41.59 11.65 -17.43
N GLU A 843 42.17 10.69 -16.71
CA GLU A 843 43.33 9.94 -17.20
C GLU A 843 42.92 8.86 -18.20
N ILE A 844 41.87 8.10 -17.90
CA ILE A 844 41.36 7.01 -18.75
C ILE A 844 40.90 7.57 -20.10
N TRP A 845 40.04 8.60 -20.11
CA TRP A 845 39.40 9.10 -21.32
C TRP A 845 40.36 9.83 -22.26
N GLN A 846 41.54 10.22 -21.78
CA GLN A 846 42.59 10.84 -22.61
C GLN A 846 43.16 9.93 -23.69
N ARG A 847 42.85 8.63 -23.64
CA ARG A 847 43.13 7.70 -24.74
C ARG A 847 42.26 7.98 -25.99
N TRP A 848 41.10 8.63 -25.81
CA TRP A 848 40.16 8.95 -26.88
C TRP A 848 39.98 10.45 -27.10
N LEU A 849 40.13 11.24 -26.04
CA LEU A 849 39.83 12.67 -26.03
C LEU A 849 41.10 13.54 -26.10
N PRO A 850 41.01 14.74 -26.70
CA PRO A 850 42.14 15.66 -26.76
C PRO A 850 42.48 16.25 -25.39
N SER A 851 43.77 16.56 -25.15
CA SER A 851 44.26 17.01 -23.83
C SER A 851 43.72 18.34 -23.33
N ASP A 852 43.08 19.15 -24.18
CA ASP A 852 42.47 20.41 -23.78
C ASP A 852 41.19 20.22 -22.96
N VAL A 853 40.52 19.05 -23.06
CA VAL A 853 39.32 18.75 -22.25
C VAL A 853 39.61 18.12 -20.89
N ALA A 854 40.83 17.62 -20.65
CA ALA A 854 41.22 16.97 -19.39
C ALA A 854 40.84 17.80 -18.14
N LYS A 855 41.05 19.13 -18.20
CA LYS A 855 40.73 20.01 -17.08
C LYS A 855 39.24 20.08 -16.75
N SER A 856 38.34 20.05 -17.74
CA SER A 856 36.90 20.07 -17.47
C SER A 856 36.40 18.71 -16.99
N ILE A 857 37.03 17.62 -17.47
CA ILE A 857 36.74 16.27 -17.00
C ILE A 857 37.14 16.12 -15.53
N ALA A 858 38.38 16.47 -15.16
CA ALA A 858 38.85 16.43 -13.78
C ALA A 858 38.02 17.35 -12.84
N TYR A 859 37.49 18.46 -13.37
CA TYR A 859 36.70 19.41 -12.58
C TYR A 859 35.25 18.95 -12.33
N GLY A 860 34.62 18.23 -13.26
CA GLY A 860 33.19 17.91 -13.14
C GLY A 860 32.66 16.81 -14.06
N ALA A 861 33.54 15.99 -14.63
CA ALA A 861 33.24 14.92 -15.58
C ALA A 861 32.38 15.36 -16.79
N PHE A 862 32.56 16.60 -17.24
CA PHE A 862 31.93 17.12 -18.45
C PHE A 862 32.98 17.66 -19.42
N TYR A 863 32.66 17.66 -20.70
CA TYR A 863 33.54 18.23 -21.72
C TYR A 863 32.77 18.58 -22.99
N SER A 864 33.41 19.37 -23.84
CA SER A 864 32.96 19.52 -25.22
C SER A 864 34.15 19.53 -26.15
N THR A 865 34.05 18.75 -27.22
CA THR A 865 35.12 18.64 -28.22
C THR A 865 34.54 18.57 -29.63
N GLN A 866 35.33 19.00 -30.59
CA GLN A 866 34.95 18.97 -31.99
C GLN A 866 35.20 17.57 -32.57
N ILE A 867 34.16 16.89 -33.04
CA ILE A 867 34.29 15.60 -33.73
C ILE A 867 34.89 15.85 -35.13
N ARG A 868 34.32 16.81 -35.86
CA ARG A 868 34.74 17.22 -37.20
C ARG A 868 34.37 18.68 -37.48
N PRO A 869 34.85 19.32 -38.56
CA PRO A 869 34.36 20.64 -38.96
C PRO A 869 32.82 20.68 -39.00
N GLY A 870 32.20 21.62 -38.28
CA GLY A 870 30.74 21.76 -38.24
C GLY A 870 29.99 20.86 -37.25
N LEU A 871 30.63 19.87 -36.62
CA LEU A 871 29.99 18.99 -35.62
C LEU A 871 30.80 18.93 -34.32
N ARG A 872 30.12 19.18 -33.19
CA ARG A 872 30.69 19.19 -31.85
C ARG A 872 29.86 18.28 -30.95
N ILE A 873 30.52 17.53 -30.10
CA ILE A 873 29.90 16.78 -29.02
C ILE A 873 30.08 17.52 -27.71
N ALA A 874 29.06 17.46 -26.86
CA ALA A 874 29.13 17.90 -25.49
C ALA A 874 28.67 16.73 -24.61
N SER A 875 29.58 16.23 -23.79
CA SER A 875 29.27 15.28 -22.75
C SER A 875 28.97 16.06 -21.48
N VAL A 876 27.77 15.87 -20.95
CA VAL A 876 27.26 16.56 -19.77
C VAL A 876 27.15 15.55 -18.64
N ASN A 877 27.64 15.93 -17.47
CA ASN A 877 27.42 15.15 -16.26
C ASN A 877 25.97 15.39 -15.78
N THR A 878 25.11 14.40 -16.02
CA THR A 878 23.67 14.48 -15.72
C THR A 878 23.34 14.30 -14.24
N GLN A 879 24.33 13.98 -13.41
CA GLN A 879 24.18 13.84 -11.97
C GLN A 879 23.91 15.18 -11.25
N TYR A 880 23.96 16.29 -12.00
CA TYR A 880 23.70 17.66 -11.52
C TYR A 880 22.41 18.31 -12.09
N CYS A 881 21.49 17.55 -12.69
CA CYS A 881 20.50 18.08 -13.66
C CYS A 881 19.17 18.68 -13.15
N TYR A 882 18.70 19.70 -13.90
CA TYR A 882 17.32 20.09 -14.24
C TYR A 882 17.31 20.64 -15.69
N GLY A 883 16.33 20.31 -16.55
CA GLY A 883 16.41 20.52 -18.00
C GLY A 883 15.31 21.38 -18.64
N ASN A 884 15.70 22.50 -19.27
CA ASN A 884 14.92 23.21 -20.30
C ASN A 884 15.90 23.65 -21.41
N ASN A 885 15.55 23.41 -22.68
CA ASN A 885 16.44 23.65 -23.82
C ASN A 885 15.89 24.77 -24.74
N LEU A 886 16.74 25.69 -25.18
CA LEU A 886 16.37 26.84 -26.01
C LEU A 886 17.22 26.98 -27.30
N TYR A 887 18.12 26.02 -27.57
CA TYR A 887 19.05 26.00 -28.72
C TYR A 887 18.61 25.04 -29.85
N GLU A 888 17.31 24.96 -30.12
CA GLU A 888 16.68 24.01 -31.08
C GLU A 888 17.22 24.07 -32.52
N SER A 889 17.81 25.19 -32.95
CA SER A 889 18.40 25.31 -34.29
C SER A 889 19.87 24.92 -34.37
N THR A 890 20.48 24.56 -33.25
CA THR A 890 21.91 24.22 -33.13
C THR A 890 22.13 22.77 -32.71
N ILE A 891 21.21 22.20 -31.94
CA ILE A 891 21.30 20.81 -31.47
C ILE A 891 20.83 19.88 -32.59
N SER A 892 21.61 18.83 -32.83
CA SER A 892 21.43 17.89 -33.94
C SER A 892 20.96 16.50 -33.48
N GLY A 893 21.06 16.23 -32.17
CA GLY A 893 20.68 14.98 -31.53
C GLY A 893 21.08 14.98 -30.04
N ILE A 894 20.27 14.30 -29.22
CA ILE A 894 20.49 14.10 -27.79
C ILE A 894 20.44 12.58 -27.53
N PHE A 895 21.40 12.07 -26.77
CA PHE A 895 21.59 10.63 -26.55
C PHE A 895 21.79 10.37 -25.06
N TYR A 896 20.97 9.48 -24.50
CA TYR A 896 20.99 9.09 -23.08
C TYR A 896 20.89 7.56 -22.92
N GLY A 897 21.08 7.08 -21.69
CA GLY A 897 20.84 5.70 -21.24
C GLY A 897 20.01 5.71 -19.95
N HIS A 898 20.49 5.00 -18.92
CA HIS A 898 19.99 4.94 -17.53
C HIS A 898 18.68 4.18 -17.32
N THR A 899 17.67 4.37 -18.17
CA THR A 899 16.38 3.67 -17.97
C THR A 899 16.43 2.19 -18.36
N HIS A 900 17.54 1.76 -18.96
CA HIS A 900 17.82 0.44 -19.54
C HIS A 900 16.95 0.02 -20.73
N ASN A 901 15.83 0.72 -20.95
CA ASN A 901 14.83 0.42 -21.96
C ASN A 901 15.10 1.22 -23.25
N ASP A 902 14.73 0.66 -24.40
CA ASP A 902 14.72 1.43 -25.66
C ASP A 902 13.49 2.35 -25.71
N HIS A 903 13.70 3.66 -25.57
CA HIS A 903 12.64 4.65 -25.78
C HIS A 903 13.20 6.01 -26.22
N TYR A 904 12.31 7.01 -26.27
CA TYR A 904 12.66 8.38 -26.64
C TYR A 904 11.88 9.40 -25.80
N GLU A 905 12.40 10.61 -25.70
CA GLU A 905 11.74 11.75 -25.06
C GLU A 905 11.52 12.88 -26.07
N LEU A 906 10.38 13.55 -25.96
CA LEU A 906 10.00 14.68 -26.82
C LEU A 906 10.07 16.00 -26.06
N TYR A 907 10.75 16.98 -26.64
CA TYR A 907 10.90 18.32 -26.06
C TYR A 907 9.93 19.29 -26.75
N PHE A 908 9.12 19.98 -25.93
CA PHE A 908 8.10 20.92 -26.38
C PHE A 908 8.50 22.36 -26.08
N ASP A 909 8.13 23.28 -26.97
CA ASP A 909 8.41 24.70 -26.82
C ASP A 909 7.75 25.23 -25.54
N PRO A 910 8.52 25.78 -24.57
CA PRO A 910 7.96 26.29 -23.32
C PRO A 910 6.92 27.41 -23.52
N GLN A 911 6.93 28.10 -24.67
CA GLN A 911 5.97 29.14 -25.02
C GLN A 911 4.81 28.62 -25.87
N ASN A 912 4.93 27.41 -26.44
CA ASN A 912 3.91 26.76 -27.23
C ASN A 912 3.99 25.23 -27.06
N SER A 913 3.28 24.72 -26.05
CA SER A 913 3.30 23.30 -25.68
C SER A 913 2.80 22.36 -26.78
N SER A 914 2.24 22.86 -27.88
CA SER A 914 1.85 22.06 -29.04
C SER A 914 2.98 21.92 -30.09
N ARG A 915 4.08 22.65 -29.95
CA ARG A 915 5.23 22.56 -30.87
C ARG A 915 6.32 21.68 -30.26
N VAL A 916 6.43 20.46 -30.75
CA VAL A 916 7.60 19.61 -30.51
C VAL A 916 8.77 20.12 -31.36
N TYR A 917 9.97 20.23 -30.78
CA TYR A 917 11.14 20.77 -31.48
C TYR A 917 12.40 19.88 -31.38
N GLU A 918 12.44 18.90 -30.48
CA GLU A 918 13.59 18.01 -30.36
C GLU A 918 13.17 16.62 -29.83
N VAL A 919 13.98 15.62 -30.18
CA VAL A 919 13.88 14.25 -29.68
C VAL A 919 15.20 13.84 -29.00
N ALA A 920 15.11 13.29 -27.79
CA ALA A 920 16.23 12.59 -27.16
C ALA A 920 16.05 11.08 -27.33
N TYR A 921 17.11 10.39 -27.71
CA TYR A 921 17.12 8.95 -27.88
C TYR A 921 17.72 8.29 -26.65
N ILE A 922 16.96 7.41 -26.01
CA ILE A 922 17.41 6.61 -24.88
C ILE A 922 17.78 5.23 -25.43
N ALA A 923 19.02 4.80 -25.22
CA ALA A 923 19.47 3.49 -25.68
C ALA A 923 19.08 2.40 -24.67
N GLN A 924 18.76 1.22 -25.18
CA GLN A 924 18.68 0.01 -24.36
C GLN A 924 20.04 -0.29 -23.73
N SER A 925 19.99 -0.94 -22.58
CA SER A 925 21.17 -1.33 -21.81
C SER A 925 21.97 -2.46 -22.47
N GLN A 926 23.25 -2.55 -22.14
CA GLN A 926 24.03 -3.76 -22.39
C GLN A 926 23.89 -4.78 -21.26
N THR A 927 23.36 -4.41 -20.10
CA THR A 927 23.07 -5.33 -19.01
C THR A 927 21.76 -6.10 -19.21
N THR A 928 21.55 -7.14 -18.42
CA THR A 928 20.26 -7.86 -18.33
C THR A 928 19.32 -7.28 -17.28
N PHE A 929 19.81 -6.34 -16.49
CA PHE A 929 19.13 -5.83 -15.31
C PHE A 929 17.99 -4.85 -15.68
N VAL A 930 16.73 -5.09 -15.33
CA VAL A 930 16.15 -6.41 -15.01
C VAL A 930 15.32 -6.92 -16.17
N ASP A 931 15.42 -8.23 -16.39
CA ASP A 931 14.62 -8.98 -17.38
C ASP A 931 14.73 -8.48 -18.83
N LEU A 932 15.90 -7.98 -19.23
CA LEU A 932 16.16 -7.54 -20.61
C LEU A 932 17.24 -8.39 -21.29
N ASN A 933 17.14 -8.49 -22.63
CA ASN A 933 18.26 -8.99 -23.41
C ASN A 933 19.33 -7.89 -23.54
N PRO A 934 20.62 -8.22 -23.42
CA PRO A 934 21.72 -7.28 -23.66
C PRO A 934 21.66 -6.72 -25.08
N GLY A 935 21.88 -5.43 -25.26
CA GLY A 935 21.83 -4.84 -26.59
C GLY A 935 22.71 -3.64 -26.84
N PHE A 936 22.66 -3.15 -28.07
CA PHE A 936 23.32 -1.91 -28.50
C PHE A 936 22.54 -1.26 -29.66
N LYS A 937 22.82 0.01 -29.93
CA LYS A 937 22.16 0.79 -30.97
C LYS A 937 23.19 1.40 -31.94
N ILE A 938 22.88 1.40 -33.24
CA ILE A 938 23.69 2.05 -34.27
C ILE A 938 22.83 3.12 -34.95
N TYR A 939 23.29 4.37 -34.92
CA TYR A 939 22.66 5.49 -35.60
C TYR A 939 23.30 5.73 -36.96
N THR A 940 22.46 6.03 -37.95
CA THR A 940 22.89 6.62 -39.21
C THR A 940 22.66 8.12 -39.16
N ILE A 941 23.72 8.92 -39.27
CA ILE A 941 23.68 10.39 -39.16
C ILE A 941 24.05 11.03 -40.50
N GLU A 942 23.46 12.19 -40.84
CA GLU A 942 23.83 12.97 -42.02
C GLU A 942 25.34 13.30 -42.06
N GLY A 943 26.00 12.97 -43.16
CA GLY A 943 27.40 13.27 -43.45
C GLY A 943 27.59 14.55 -44.30
N ASP A 944 28.82 15.06 -44.34
CA ASP A 944 29.15 16.29 -45.06
C ASP A 944 29.02 16.16 -46.59
N PHE A 945 28.42 17.16 -47.24
CA PHE A 945 28.42 17.30 -48.70
C PHE A 945 29.28 18.51 -49.13
N ASN A 946 30.46 18.25 -49.72
CA ASN A 946 31.27 19.27 -50.42
C ASN A 946 31.54 20.57 -49.65
N GLY A 947 31.71 20.52 -48.32
CA GLY A 947 32.07 21.69 -47.51
C GLY A 947 31.01 22.80 -47.46
N THR A 948 29.74 22.50 -47.74
CA THR A 948 28.66 23.47 -47.54
C THR A 948 28.33 23.62 -46.06
N ARG A 949 28.18 24.86 -45.63
CA ARG A 949 28.01 25.30 -44.23
C ARG A 949 26.64 24.96 -43.61
N TYR A 950 25.90 24.01 -44.20
CA TYR A 950 24.46 23.80 -43.99
C TYR A 950 24.07 22.34 -43.66
N VAL A 951 25.01 21.47 -43.31
CA VAL A 951 24.68 20.10 -42.87
C VAL A 951 24.31 20.14 -41.39
N ILE A 952 23.10 19.69 -41.07
CA ILE A 952 22.56 19.75 -39.70
C ILE A 952 22.98 18.52 -38.89
N ASN A 953 23.51 17.47 -39.53
CA ASN A 953 24.01 16.26 -38.87
C ASN A 953 22.92 15.54 -38.07
N ARG A 954 21.70 15.44 -38.63
CA ARG A 954 20.56 14.81 -37.95
C ARG A 954 20.66 13.29 -38.01
N VAL A 955 20.00 12.64 -37.05
CA VAL A 955 19.74 11.20 -37.09
C VAL A 955 18.77 10.91 -38.26
N ILE A 956 19.23 10.09 -39.20
CA ILE A 956 18.47 9.67 -40.38
C ILE A 956 17.69 8.41 -40.09
N ASP A 957 18.29 7.46 -39.37
CA ASP A 957 17.68 6.22 -38.92
C ASP A 957 18.50 5.65 -37.76
N HIS A 958 17.94 4.69 -37.04
CA HIS A 958 18.68 3.89 -36.06
C HIS A 958 18.24 2.44 -36.10
N GLU A 959 19.20 1.55 -35.83
CA GLU A 959 19.01 0.11 -35.74
C GLU A 959 19.40 -0.38 -34.35
N ASN A 960 18.57 -1.26 -33.78
CA ASN A 960 18.85 -1.93 -32.51
C ASN A 960 19.21 -3.39 -32.73
N TRP A 961 20.11 -3.89 -31.91
CA TRP A 961 20.59 -5.27 -31.91
C TRP A 961 20.61 -5.80 -30.49
N TYR A 962 20.33 -7.09 -30.32
CA TYR A 962 20.35 -7.73 -29.01
C TYR A 962 20.98 -9.12 -29.07
N LEU A 963 21.57 -9.53 -27.94
CA LEU A 963 22.00 -10.89 -27.69
C LEU A 963 20.80 -11.69 -27.20
N ASP A 964 20.33 -12.66 -27.99
CA ASP A 964 19.20 -13.52 -27.63
C ASP A 964 19.65 -14.53 -26.58
N LEU A 965 19.38 -14.24 -25.30
CA LEU A 965 19.85 -15.07 -24.18
C LEU A 965 19.28 -16.48 -24.23
N ASP A 966 18.01 -16.63 -24.60
CA ASP A 966 17.34 -17.94 -24.66
C ASP A 966 18.03 -18.83 -25.69
N GLN A 967 18.21 -18.31 -26.91
CA GLN A 967 18.88 -19.05 -27.96
C GLN A 967 20.34 -19.29 -27.60
N SER A 968 21.05 -18.26 -27.13
CA SER A 968 22.49 -18.33 -26.85
C SER A 968 22.82 -19.34 -25.75
N ASN A 969 22.04 -19.34 -24.67
CA ASN A 969 22.18 -20.30 -23.57
C ASN A 969 21.78 -21.72 -24.01
N SER A 970 20.80 -21.88 -24.91
CA SER A 970 20.37 -23.21 -25.37
C SER A 970 21.38 -23.91 -26.28
N ILE A 971 22.10 -23.15 -27.12
CA ILE A 971 23.09 -23.71 -28.07
C ILE A 971 24.53 -23.57 -27.57
N ASN A 972 24.73 -22.85 -26.45
CA ASN A 972 26.02 -22.55 -25.86
C ASN A 972 26.97 -21.82 -26.83
N ASP A 973 26.42 -20.84 -27.57
CA ASP A 973 27.12 -19.96 -28.51
C ASP A 973 26.39 -18.61 -28.56
N SER A 974 27.07 -17.51 -28.84
CA SER A 974 26.43 -16.18 -28.82
C SER A 974 25.60 -15.95 -30.08
N VAL A 975 24.31 -15.63 -29.91
CA VAL A 975 23.39 -15.30 -31.01
C VAL A 975 22.93 -13.86 -30.92
N ILE A 976 23.45 -13.02 -31.82
CA ILE A 976 23.13 -11.60 -31.87
C ILE A 976 22.26 -11.34 -33.09
N LEU A 977 21.10 -10.73 -32.87
CA LEU A 977 20.05 -10.54 -33.87
C LEU A 977 19.67 -9.06 -34.00
N PRO A 978 19.30 -8.60 -35.22
CA PRO A 978 18.72 -7.28 -35.37
C PRO A 978 17.31 -7.29 -34.75
N LEU A 979 17.02 -6.27 -33.94
CA LEU A 979 15.70 -6.09 -33.33
C LEU A 979 14.77 -5.34 -34.30
N TYR A 980 15.12 -4.10 -34.66
CA TYR A 980 14.36 -3.26 -35.60
C TYR A 980 15.18 -2.10 -36.17
N SER A 981 14.69 -1.52 -37.27
CA SER A 981 15.06 -0.20 -37.81
C SER A 981 13.89 0.78 -37.59
N ALA A 982 14.16 1.94 -36.99
CA ALA A 982 13.12 2.91 -36.62
C ALA A 982 12.28 3.35 -37.82
N LYS A 983 12.91 3.74 -38.93
CA LYS A 983 12.17 4.17 -40.13
C LYS A 983 11.34 3.05 -40.72
N LYS A 984 11.95 1.87 -40.87
CA LYS A 984 11.34 0.76 -41.60
C LYS A 984 10.19 0.16 -40.82
N ASP A 985 10.42 -0.18 -39.56
CA ASP A 985 9.49 -1.01 -38.79
C ASP A 985 8.37 -0.17 -38.14
N TYR A 986 8.63 1.09 -37.76
CA TYR A 986 7.56 2.03 -37.38
C TYR A 986 6.99 2.83 -38.55
N ASN A 987 7.45 2.58 -39.78
CA ASN A 987 7.00 3.28 -40.99
C ASN A 987 7.05 4.82 -40.82
N LEU A 988 8.18 5.34 -40.33
CA LEU A 988 8.39 6.78 -40.15
C LEU A 988 8.90 7.41 -41.45
N PRO A 989 8.34 8.55 -41.89
CA PRO A 989 8.83 9.24 -43.08
C PRO A 989 10.25 9.79 -42.87
N ASP A 990 10.52 10.28 -41.66
CA ASP A 990 11.82 10.73 -41.15
C ASP A 990 11.86 10.59 -39.62
N LEU A 991 12.98 10.90 -39.01
CA LEU A 991 13.17 10.92 -37.55
C LEU A 991 13.03 12.34 -36.97
N SER A 992 12.21 13.19 -37.60
CA SER A 992 11.91 14.50 -37.04
C SER A 992 11.12 14.37 -35.73
N PRO A 993 11.21 15.35 -34.81
CA PRO A 993 10.43 15.33 -33.59
C PRO A 993 8.91 15.22 -33.85
N GLN A 994 8.42 15.79 -34.96
CA GLN A 994 7.02 15.64 -35.37
C GLN A 994 6.67 14.21 -35.77
N SER A 995 7.53 13.51 -36.52
CA SER A 995 7.30 12.10 -36.88
C SER A 995 7.24 11.19 -35.65
N TRP A 996 8.06 11.45 -34.63
CA TRP A 996 8.02 10.74 -33.36
C TRP A 996 6.76 11.06 -32.54
N LEU A 997 6.29 12.31 -32.55
CA LEU A 997 5.01 12.70 -31.94
C LEU A 997 3.82 12.04 -32.66
N ASP A 998 3.84 12.00 -33.99
CA ASP A 998 2.82 11.34 -34.80
C ASP A 998 2.80 9.82 -34.53
N LEU A 999 3.95 9.20 -34.25
CA LEU A 999 4.02 7.80 -33.81
C LEU A 999 3.29 7.59 -32.48
N VAL A 1000 3.45 8.48 -31.50
CA VAL A 1000 2.71 8.41 -30.23
C VAL A 1000 1.20 8.44 -30.48
N TYR A 1001 0.72 9.33 -31.35
CA TYR A 1001 -0.70 9.39 -31.69
C TYR A 1001 -1.18 8.12 -32.41
N ARG A 1002 -0.39 7.57 -33.34
CA ARG A 1002 -0.69 6.32 -34.05
C ARG A 1002 -0.71 5.10 -33.12
N MET A 1003 0.11 5.10 -32.07
CA MET A 1003 0.08 4.05 -31.04
C MET A 1003 -1.19 4.12 -30.19
N ASN A 1004 -1.73 5.32 -29.97
CA ASN A 1004 -2.95 5.56 -29.17
C ASN A 1004 -4.26 5.35 -29.98
N GLU A 1005 -4.19 5.01 -31.26
CA GLU A 1005 -5.38 4.77 -32.07
C GLU A 1005 -6.11 3.46 -31.65
N PRO A 1006 -7.46 3.45 -31.59
CA PRO A 1006 -8.21 2.25 -31.25
C PRO A 1006 -7.90 1.10 -32.23
N ASN A 1007 -7.47 -0.05 -31.70
CA ASN A 1007 -7.05 -1.26 -32.42
C ASN A 1007 -5.66 -1.21 -33.10
N SER A 1008 -4.84 -0.20 -32.81
CA SER A 1008 -3.44 -0.19 -33.24
C SER A 1008 -2.66 -1.31 -32.54
N THR A 1009 -1.84 -2.07 -33.29
CA THR A 1009 -0.87 -3.01 -32.72
C THR A 1009 0.49 -2.35 -32.47
N LEU A 1010 0.68 -1.09 -32.91
CA LEU A 1010 1.97 -0.41 -32.86
C LEU A 1010 2.48 -0.22 -31.43
N PHE A 1011 1.59 -0.01 -30.45
CA PHE A 1011 2.00 0.05 -29.05
C PHE A 1011 2.54 -1.29 -28.56
N SER A 1012 1.92 -2.41 -28.93
CA SER A 1012 2.45 -3.75 -28.61
C SER A 1012 3.80 -4.01 -29.29
N ASP A 1013 4.00 -3.52 -30.51
CA ASP A 1013 5.27 -3.63 -31.23
C ASP A 1013 6.36 -2.68 -30.69
N PHE A 1014 5.99 -1.57 -30.06
CA PHE A 1014 6.91 -0.67 -29.36
C PHE A 1014 7.27 -1.18 -27.96
N TYR A 1015 6.30 -1.76 -27.26
CA TYR A 1015 6.48 -2.30 -25.91
C TYR A 1015 7.27 -3.61 -25.88
N ARG A 1016 7.18 -4.41 -26.95
CA ARG A 1016 7.98 -5.63 -27.13
C ARG A 1016 9.32 -5.28 -27.73
#